data_AF-A0A2U0UIM1-F1
#
_entry.id   AF-A0A2U0UIM1-F1
#
_cell.length_a   1.000
_cell.length_b   1.000
_cell.length_c   1.000
_cell.angle_alpha   90.00
_cell.angle_beta   90.00
_cell.angle_gamma   90.00
#
_symmetry.space_group_name_H-M   'P 1'
#
loop_
_entity.id
_entity.type
_entity.pdbx_description
1 polymer ?
#
loop_
_entity_poly.entity_id
_entity_poly.type
_entity_poly.pdbx_seq_one_letter_code
_entity_poly.pdbx_strand_id
1 'polypeptide(L)'
;MKQIYLLKTKRRGIFLALLLLMALPMAAQTAGNKFKVDGLNYIVLDAAKLTLKVLPETNYKQYTDTEGDAYSAYNGTLSGILDLTKPVSYNGKNWKVTEIGKRAFQLENITEVKLPDGMTRIGYKAFYKTASLTTIKFPSSLTVIETSAFSASGLTGTVTFPDNTFIGANAFQSCVKITSLDITKVQYLGSGCFRNCSGLSKVTVPLSAKIGQKLAATLSDYKLTGSANETSGEYAFADCYNLTEATIESGIATVPNHMFAYCGELKTVTVPTSVKSIGGGAFRQCFSLSSIDMPEVNSIGKEAFWGCFNLKGDLVLSNKVKNLGDLAFGYTSLTGVKWEGAAGCTIGNNVFTGCHFLEYVDLQTLTNPTVANNRLNRHTGTAIDNLAGGLLSRTIVYLPQGVTFTFKDGEDVNFVKSDGTCTKLSVQDGADYEFPVGFTATTAVYNKWEVFLWDDEVLIGEFNNENTYTGVNYSCDEYDYDNNIAPLITYRDFSGIKAGKNCFTMLLPYAIKKRPSGIRAYKLNYKGTYTTPVQGGAGAEYKEYYLFTSIPDESELEANKPYLLRVVDGKEHSSKDFGAANVEIAASGSTKVNDDGTEVTQTPSTSALRNVNAGTLKPQGFSPMNDQGYNFVGGTERLNNQLAVSLHTWLLNTDWMNIDVWRQVKSGSRPVFPGSDLQQEPATAAPFRGYIQVINNAPGGAKRFVILREDETTGIDNLQQGKPLTGAQRIYTLDGRYVGTSFDTLPSGIYVIKGKKIAK
;
A
#
# COMPACT_ATOMS: atom_id res chain seq x y z
N MET A 1 40.31 -105.15 -23.01
CA MET A 1 40.24 -103.98 -23.92
C MET A 1 38.84 -103.36 -24.08
N LYS A 2 37.72 -104.09 -24.04
CA LYS A 2 36.36 -103.50 -24.19
C LYS A 2 35.85 -102.65 -23.00
N GLN A 3 36.38 -102.80 -21.78
CA GLN A 3 35.94 -101.99 -20.63
C GLN A 3 36.58 -100.59 -20.53
N ILE A 4 37.74 -100.36 -21.15
CA ILE A 4 38.43 -99.05 -21.10
C ILE A 4 37.82 -98.04 -22.09
N TYR A 5 37.17 -98.52 -23.16
CA TYR A 5 36.53 -97.65 -24.15
C TYR A 5 35.18 -97.09 -23.69
N LEU A 6 34.49 -97.76 -22.76
CA LEU A 6 33.21 -97.32 -22.17
C LEU A 6 33.38 -96.28 -21.04
N LEU A 7 34.56 -96.20 -20.42
CA LEU A 7 34.87 -95.21 -19.38
C LEU A 7 35.32 -93.85 -19.96
N LYS A 8 35.87 -93.80 -21.17
CA LYS A 8 36.26 -92.55 -21.85
C LYS A 8 35.07 -91.79 -22.48
N THR A 9 34.02 -92.49 -22.89
CA THR A 9 32.80 -91.89 -23.48
C THR A 9 31.84 -91.37 -22.41
N LYS A 10 31.67 -92.06 -21.28
CA LYS A 10 30.86 -91.55 -20.15
C LYS A 10 31.46 -90.31 -19.48
N ARG A 11 32.79 -90.21 -19.35
CA ARG A 11 33.43 -89.01 -18.78
C ARG A 11 33.38 -87.80 -19.73
N ARG A 12 33.43 -87.97 -21.05
CA ARG A 12 33.26 -86.87 -22.02
C ARG A 12 31.81 -86.37 -22.09
N GLY A 13 30.82 -87.26 -22.00
CA GLY A 13 29.41 -86.87 -21.92
C GLY A 13 29.06 -86.11 -20.63
N ILE A 14 29.65 -86.52 -19.50
CA ILE A 14 29.46 -85.84 -18.20
C ILE A 14 30.22 -84.51 -18.15
N PHE A 15 31.42 -84.41 -18.75
CA PHE A 15 32.15 -83.12 -18.84
C PHE A 15 31.47 -82.14 -19.80
N LEU A 16 30.90 -82.60 -20.92
CA LEU A 16 30.14 -81.74 -21.84
C LEU A 16 28.81 -81.31 -21.23
N ALA A 17 28.13 -82.19 -20.49
CA ALA A 17 26.93 -81.85 -19.73
C ALA A 17 27.22 -80.90 -18.56
N LEU A 18 28.36 -81.04 -17.86
CA LEU A 18 28.80 -80.09 -16.83
C LEU A 18 29.29 -78.75 -17.41
N LEU A 19 29.89 -78.72 -18.61
CA LEU A 19 30.21 -77.47 -19.30
C LEU A 19 28.94 -76.76 -19.84
N LEU A 20 27.92 -77.51 -20.27
CA LEU A 20 26.62 -76.97 -20.66
C LEU A 20 25.75 -76.56 -19.46
N LEU A 21 25.96 -77.15 -18.27
CA LEU A 21 25.33 -76.72 -17.01
C LEU A 21 26.03 -75.53 -16.34
N MET A 22 27.28 -75.21 -16.71
CA MET A 22 27.97 -73.98 -16.30
C MET A 22 27.66 -72.78 -17.20
N ALA A 23 26.95 -73.00 -18.30
CA ALA A 23 26.37 -71.95 -19.14
C ALA A 23 24.84 -72.04 -19.06
N LEU A 24 24.27 -71.92 -17.85
CA LEU A 24 22.89 -71.48 -17.73
C LEU A 24 22.76 -70.20 -18.57
N PRO A 25 21.80 -70.11 -19.51
CA PRO A 25 21.58 -68.86 -20.21
C PRO A 25 21.30 -67.82 -19.14
N MET A 26 22.22 -66.86 -18.96
CA MET A 26 21.96 -65.64 -18.23
C MET A 26 20.61 -65.16 -18.75
N ALA A 27 19.55 -65.28 -17.95
CA ALA A 27 18.20 -64.98 -18.40
C ALA A 27 18.24 -63.58 -18.99
N ALA A 28 17.94 -63.47 -20.29
CA ALA A 28 18.06 -62.21 -21.01
C ALA A 28 17.23 -61.16 -20.27
N GLN A 29 17.89 -60.13 -19.74
CA GLN A 29 17.17 -59.07 -19.04
C GLN A 29 16.31 -58.32 -20.06
N THR A 30 15.04 -58.12 -19.74
CA THR A 30 14.04 -57.41 -20.52
C THR A 30 13.53 -56.21 -19.73
N ALA A 31 12.89 -55.25 -20.41
CA ALA A 31 12.26 -54.13 -19.75
C ALA A 31 11.25 -54.62 -18.69
N GLY A 32 11.29 -54.01 -17.50
CA GLY A 32 10.43 -54.40 -16.37
C GLY A 32 11.06 -55.39 -15.38
N ASN A 33 12.18 -56.05 -15.71
CA ASN A 33 12.89 -56.89 -14.75
C ASN A 33 13.38 -56.05 -13.56
N LYS A 34 13.14 -56.53 -12.33
CA LYS A 34 13.56 -55.87 -11.08
C LYS A 34 14.66 -56.66 -10.38
N PHE A 35 15.59 -55.96 -9.73
CA PHE A 35 16.66 -56.56 -8.94
C PHE A 35 17.19 -55.58 -7.88
N LYS A 36 17.95 -56.09 -6.91
CA LYS A 36 18.55 -55.31 -5.81
C LYS A 36 20.08 -55.40 -5.89
N VAL A 37 20.77 -54.26 -5.82
CA VAL A 37 22.24 -54.15 -5.77
C VAL A 37 22.59 -53.05 -4.77
N ASP A 38 23.57 -53.31 -3.90
CA ASP A 38 24.06 -52.36 -2.89
C ASP A 38 22.95 -51.71 -2.05
N GLY A 39 21.95 -52.51 -1.65
CA GLY A 39 20.83 -52.05 -0.84
C GLY A 39 19.72 -51.33 -1.61
N LEU A 40 19.90 -51.02 -2.90
CA LEU A 40 18.94 -50.29 -3.72
C LEU A 40 18.18 -51.18 -4.69
N ASN A 41 16.89 -50.88 -4.89
CA ASN A 41 16.04 -51.59 -5.84
C ASN A 41 16.03 -50.90 -7.20
N TYR A 42 16.16 -51.68 -8.26
CA TYR A 42 16.19 -51.20 -9.64
C TYR A 42 15.15 -51.91 -10.51
N ILE A 43 14.76 -51.25 -11.59
CA ILE A 43 13.99 -51.84 -12.69
C ILE A 43 14.66 -51.51 -14.03
N VAL A 44 14.75 -52.49 -14.92
CA VAL A 44 15.25 -52.31 -16.29
C VAL A 44 14.28 -51.46 -17.08
N LEU A 45 14.76 -50.35 -17.64
CA LEU A 45 14.00 -49.50 -18.56
C LEU A 45 14.20 -49.96 -20.00
N ASP A 46 15.46 -50.07 -20.42
CA ASP A 46 15.84 -50.49 -21.77
C ASP A 46 17.04 -51.44 -21.67
N ALA A 47 16.82 -52.69 -22.03
CA ALA A 47 17.85 -53.73 -21.97
C ALA A 47 18.92 -53.58 -23.05
N ALA A 48 18.60 -52.95 -24.19
CA ALA A 48 19.55 -52.71 -25.27
C ALA A 48 20.46 -51.53 -24.94
N LYS A 49 19.91 -50.48 -24.32
CA LYS A 49 20.68 -49.31 -23.86
C LYS A 49 21.30 -49.48 -22.48
N LEU A 50 21.02 -50.60 -21.79
CA LEU A 50 21.48 -50.91 -20.44
C LEU A 50 21.09 -49.83 -19.41
N THR A 51 19.84 -49.36 -19.46
CA THR A 51 19.35 -48.27 -18.57
C THR A 51 18.41 -48.76 -17.49
N LEU A 52 18.50 -48.13 -16.30
CA LEU A 52 17.73 -48.47 -15.11
C LEU A 52 16.97 -47.27 -14.54
N LYS A 53 15.91 -47.60 -13.81
CA LYS A 53 15.24 -46.71 -12.86
C LYS A 53 15.40 -47.22 -11.44
N VAL A 54 15.73 -46.33 -10.50
CA VAL A 54 15.73 -46.66 -9.06
C VAL A 54 14.30 -46.65 -8.51
N LEU A 55 13.97 -47.60 -7.65
CA LEU A 55 12.67 -47.77 -7.00
C LEU A 55 12.80 -47.68 -5.47
N PRO A 56 11.72 -47.36 -4.74
CA PRO A 56 11.70 -47.52 -3.28
C PRO A 56 11.72 -48.99 -2.87
N GLU A 57 12.15 -49.28 -1.63
CA GLU A 57 11.94 -50.58 -0.98
C GLU A 57 10.54 -50.71 -0.38
N THR A 58 10.02 -49.63 0.19
CA THR A 58 8.65 -49.57 0.70
C THR A 58 7.63 -49.83 -0.41
N ASN A 59 6.72 -50.78 -0.17
CA ASN A 59 5.63 -51.09 -1.09
C ASN A 59 4.49 -50.06 -0.96
N TYR A 60 4.65 -48.90 -1.59
CA TYR A 60 3.64 -47.84 -1.54
C TYR A 60 2.29 -48.19 -2.19
N LYS A 61 2.15 -49.34 -2.87
CA LYS A 61 0.86 -49.78 -3.42
C LYS A 61 -0.16 -50.16 -2.34
N GLN A 62 0.31 -50.43 -1.11
CA GLN A 62 -0.55 -50.77 0.02
C GLN A 62 -1.11 -49.55 0.76
N TYR A 63 -0.67 -48.35 0.40
CA TYR A 63 -1.07 -47.09 1.04
C TYR A 63 -1.79 -46.20 0.04
N THR A 64 -2.71 -45.37 0.53
CA THR A 64 -3.15 -44.18 -0.20
C THR A 64 -1.97 -43.22 -0.42
N ASP A 65 -2.11 -42.25 -1.33
CA ASP A 65 -1.05 -41.26 -1.52
C ASP A 65 -0.82 -40.44 -0.23
N THR A 66 -1.85 -40.13 0.56
CA THR A 66 -1.69 -39.40 1.83
C THR A 66 -1.01 -40.24 2.91
N GLU A 67 -1.42 -41.48 3.13
CA GLU A 67 -0.78 -42.36 4.13
C GLU A 67 0.68 -42.64 3.78
N GLY A 68 0.95 -42.87 2.48
CA GLY A 68 2.29 -43.12 1.97
C GLY A 68 3.27 -41.98 2.23
N ASP A 69 2.80 -40.76 2.48
CA ASP A 69 3.66 -39.60 2.78
C ASP A 69 4.31 -39.66 4.17
N ALA A 70 3.86 -40.56 5.06
CA ALA A 70 4.45 -40.77 6.38
C ALA A 70 5.55 -41.83 6.40
N TYR A 71 5.72 -42.61 5.32
CA TYR A 71 6.65 -43.74 5.27
C TYR A 71 7.88 -43.40 4.44
N SER A 72 9.06 -43.68 4.98
CA SER A 72 10.31 -43.56 4.23
C SER A 72 10.47 -44.68 3.20
N ALA A 73 11.26 -44.42 2.16
CA ALA A 73 11.45 -45.32 1.03
C ALA A 73 12.27 -46.57 1.38
N TYR A 74 13.18 -46.45 2.34
CA TYR A 74 14.15 -47.44 2.81
C TYR A 74 14.25 -47.46 4.35
N ASN A 75 13.14 -47.20 5.05
CA ASN A 75 13.04 -47.18 6.52
C ASN A 75 14.06 -46.26 7.23
N GLY A 76 14.49 -45.17 6.57
CA GLY A 76 15.42 -44.17 7.08
C GLY A 76 16.87 -44.64 7.11
N THR A 77 17.16 -45.80 6.50
CA THR A 77 18.48 -46.43 6.54
C THR A 77 19.49 -45.77 5.61
N LEU A 78 19.04 -45.09 4.55
CA LEU A 78 19.96 -44.40 3.64
C LEU A 78 20.40 -43.09 4.27
N SER A 79 21.71 -42.87 4.33
CA SER A 79 22.31 -41.69 4.94
C SER A 79 23.61 -41.25 4.26
N GLY A 80 24.03 -40.01 4.49
CA GLY A 80 25.27 -39.46 3.94
C GLY A 80 25.20 -39.24 2.43
N ILE A 81 26.28 -39.60 1.71
CA ILE A 81 26.38 -39.38 0.25
C ILE A 81 25.81 -40.59 -0.49
N LEU A 82 24.75 -40.37 -1.27
CA LEU A 82 24.23 -41.33 -2.23
C LEU A 82 24.90 -41.12 -3.60
N ASP A 83 25.78 -42.04 -3.99
CA ASP A 83 26.52 -41.96 -5.25
C ASP A 83 25.92 -42.88 -6.33
N LEU A 84 25.17 -42.30 -7.27
CA LEU A 84 24.58 -42.99 -8.42
C LEU A 84 25.44 -42.89 -9.68
N THR A 85 26.65 -42.31 -9.60
CA THR A 85 27.53 -42.14 -10.77
C THR A 85 28.19 -43.45 -11.21
N LYS A 86 28.28 -44.41 -10.29
CA LYS A 86 28.86 -45.73 -10.57
C LYS A 86 27.88 -46.61 -11.32
N PRO A 87 28.32 -47.31 -12.39
CA PRO A 87 27.47 -48.30 -13.04
C PRO A 87 27.04 -49.40 -12.08
N VAL A 88 25.81 -49.86 -12.22
CA VAL A 88 25.26 -50.97 -11.43
C VAL A 88 25.65 -52.28 -12.12
N SER A 89 26.55 -53.05 -11.50
CA SER A 89 27.02 -54.34 -12.03
C SER A 89 26.02 -55.45 -11.68
N TYR A 90 25.33 -56.00 -12.68
CA TYR A 90 24.36 -57.08 -12.48
C TYR A 90 24.32 -58.02 -13.69
N ASN A 91 24.43 -59.34 -13.43
CA ASN A 91 24.50 -60.40 -14.45
C ASN A 91 25.51 -60.10 -15.58
N GLY A 92 26.75 -59.78 -15.20
CA GLY A 92 27.85 -59.55 -16.15
C GLY A 92 27.71 -58.30 -17.03
N LYS A 93 26.73 -57.42 -16.75
CA LYS A 93 26.50 -56.17 -17.46
C LYS A 93 26.64 -54.99 -16.50
N ASN A 94 27.11 -53.87 -17.04
CA ASN A 94 27.20 -52.59 -16.34
C ASN A 94 26.04 -51.70 -16.78
N TRP A 95 25.10 -51.49 -15.87
CA TRP A 95 23.88 -50.75 -16.14
C TRP A 95 24.01 -49.29 -15.69
N LYS A 96 23.42 -48.37 -16.43
CA LYS A 96 23.39 -46.94 -16.13
C LYS A 96 22.05 -46.55 -15.52
N VAL A 97 22.06 -45.83 -14.41
CA VAL A 97 20.84 -45.26 -13.83
C VAL A 97 20.47 -44.01 -14.61
N THR A 98 19.30 -44.00 -15.25
CA THR A 98 18.83 -42.84 -16.04
C THR A 98 17.54 -42.24 -15.51
N GLU A 99 16.84 -42.90 -14.59
CA GLU A 99 15.66 -42.34 -13.92
C GLU A 99 15.66 -42.63 -12.41
N ILE A 100 15.10 -41.70 -11.64
CA ILE A 100 14.72 -41.90 -10.24
C ILE A 100 13.20 -42.05 -10.18
N GLY A 101 12.71 -43.16 -9.63
CA GLY A 101 11.29 -43.48 -9.61
C GLY A 101 10.46 -42.74 -8.57
N LYS A 102 9.14 -42.96 -8.63
CA LYS A 102 8.17 -42.45 -7.65
C LYS A 102 8.62 -42.82 -6.24
N ARG A 103 8.75 -41.82 -5.36
CA ARG A 103 9.10 -41.96 -3.94
C ARG A 103 10.41 -42.71 -3.66
N ALA A 104 11.36 -42.73 -4.60
CA ALA A 104 12.54 -43.59 -4.49
C ALA A 104 13.40 -43.32 -3.23
N PHE A 105 13.45 -42.10 -2.72
CA PHE A 105 14.29 -41.66 -1.61
C PHE A 105 13.55 -40.72 -0.64
N GLN A 106 12.21 -40.83 -0.59
CA GLN A 106 11.35 -40.05 0.30
C GLN A 106 11.73 -40.30 1.77
N LEU A 107 11.82 -39.23 2.58
CA LEU A 107 12.08 -39.27 4.03
C LEU A 107 13.37 -39.99 4.45
N GLU A 108 14.35 -40.13 3.54
CA GLU A 108 15.67 -40.67 3.88
C GLU A 108 16.58 -39.62 4.53
N ASN A 109 17.68 -40.09 5.16
CA ASN A 109 18.66 -39.25 5.86
C ASN A 109 19.89 -38.90 4.98
N ILE A 110 19.71 -38.87 3.66
CA ILE A 110 20.75 -38.59 2.66
C ILE A 110 21.10 -37.10 2.67
N THR A 111 22.39 -36.75 2.65
CA THR A 111 22.88 -35.36 2.68
C THR A 111 23.29 -34.84 1.31
N GLU A 112 23.77 -35.71 0.42
CA GLU A 112 24.18 -35.38 -0.95
C GLU A 112 23.76 -36.49 -1.90
N VAL A 113 23.32 -36.14 -3.11
CA VAL A 113 23.10 -37.10 -4.19
C VAL A 113 23.98 -36.75 -5.38
N LYS A 114 24.81 -37.70 -5.81
CA LYS A 114 25.62 -37.59 -7.02
C LYS A 114 24.90 -38.30 -8.16
N LEU A 115 24.39 -37.52 -9.11
CA LEU A 115 23.65 -38.03 -10.27
C LEU A 115 24.60 -38.36 -11.43
N PRO A 116 24.41 -39.49 -12.15
CA PRO A 116 25.19 -39.84 -13.33
C PRO A 116 24.82 -38.98 -14.54
N ASP A 117 25.77 -38.82 -15.46
CA ASP A 117 25.49 -38.35 -16.82
C ASP A 117 24.49 -39.30 -17.51
N GLY A 118 23.52 -38.73 -18.22
CA GLY A 118 22.44 -39.49 -18.85
C GLY A 118 21.20 -39.68 -17.97
N MET A 119 21.18 -39.16 -16.73
CA MET A 119 19.94 -39.02 -15.95
C MET A 119 18.97 -38.10 -16.69
N THR A 120 17.75 -38.57 -16.96
CA THR A 120 16.73 -37.84 -17.74
C THR A 120 15.51 -37.43 -16.91
N ARG A 121 15.20 -38.16 -15.82
CA ARG A 121 13.97 -37.96 -15.03
C ARG A 121 14.17 -38.16 -13.53
N ILE A 122 13.61 -37.26 -12.74
CA ILE A 122 13.41 -37.42 -11.29
C ILE A 122 11.90 -37.47 -11.01
N GLY A 123 11.44 -38.62 -10.48
CA GLY A 123 10.04 -38.96 -10.42
C GLY A 123 9.24 -38.34 -9.27
N TYR A 124 7.91 -38.53 -9.33
CA TYR A 124 6.95 -38.01 -8.36
C TYR A 124 7.36 -38.31 -6.90
N LYS A 125 7.51 -37.27 -6.09
CA LYS A 125 7.93 -37.37 -4.67
C LYS A 125 9.26 -38.09 -4.43
N ALA A 126 10.17 -38.14 -5.42
CA ALA A 126 11.43 -38.90 -5.33
C ALA A 126 12.24 -38.61 -4.05
N PHE A 127 12.36 -37.36 -3.63
CA PHE A 127 13.06 -36.86 -2.44
C PHE A 127 12.11 -36.04 -1.54
N TYR A 128 10.83 -36.42 -1.51
CA TYR A 128 9.83 -35.73 -0.70
C TYR A 128 10.19 -35.80 0.79
N LYS A 129 10.18 -34.66 1.47
CA LYS A 129 10.54 -34.51 2.89
C LYS A 129 11.92 -35.08 3.26
N THR A 130 12.84 -35.19 2.31
CA THR A 130 14.24 -35.57 2.56
C THR A 130 15.00 -34.35 3.09
N ALA A 131 14.65 -33.90 4.30
CA ALA A 131 15.09 -32.63 4.88
C ALA A 131 16.60 -32.54 5.14
N SER A 132 17.30 -33.68 5.17
CA SER A 132 18.76 -33.76 5.28
C SER A 132 19.49 -33.46 3.97
N LEU A 133 18.83 -33.57 2.81
CA LEU A 133 19.46 -33.43 1.49
C LEU A 133 19.77 -31.96 1.22
N THR A 134 21.04 -31.57 1.35
CA THR A 134 21.46 -30.17 1.17
C THR A 134 22.05 -29.91 -0.21
N THR A 135 22.65 -30.92 -0.85
CA THR A 135 23.40 -30.76 -2.10
C THR A 135 22.96 -31.77 -3.15
N ILE A 136 22.64 -31.26 -4.35
CA ILE A 136 22.44 -32.06 -5.56
C ILE A 136 22.92 -31.25 -6.76
N LYS A 137 23.65 -31.90 -7.67
CA LYS A 137 24.04 -31.30 -8.95
C LYS A 137 23.26 -31.98 -10.06
N PHE A 138 22.42 -31.22 -10.75
CA PHE A 138 21.63 -31.74 -11.86
C PHE A 138 22.51 -31.86 -13.13
N PRO A 139 22.59 -33.05 -13.75
CA PRO A 139 23.38 -33.25 -14.97
C PRO A 139 22.67 -32.63 -16.18
N SER A 140 23.43 -32.25 -17.21
CA SER A 140 22.91 -31.56 -18.41
C SER A 140 21.87 -32.37 -19.21
N SER A 141 21.82 -33.69 -19.00
CA SER A 141 20.85 -34.59 -19.61
C SER A 141 19.47 -34.60 -18.93
N LEU A 142 19.34 -34.00 -17.75
CA LEU A 142 18.09 -34.02 -16.99
C LEU A 142 17.06 -33.14 -17.69
N THR A 143 15.89 -33.71 -17.98
CA THR A 143 14.81 -33.03 -18.69
C THR A 143 13.58 -32.82 -17.84
N VAL A 144 13.30 -33.72 -16.87
CA VAL A 144 12.05 -33.70 -16.11
C VAL A 144 12.30 -33.87 -14.61
N ILE A 145 11.72 -32.97 -13.83
CA ILE A 145 11.58 -33.08 -12.38
C ILE A 145 10.08 -33.07 -12.07
N GLU A 146 9.55 -34.17 -11.58
CA GLU A 146 8.10 -34.34 -11.41
C GLU A 146 7.55 -33.68 -10.14
N THR A 147 6.22 -33.73 -10.03
CA THR A 147 5.44 -33.14 -8.94
C THR A 147 5.99 -33.55 -7.57
N SER A 148 6.19 -32.56 -6.70
CA SER A 148 6.70 -32.72 -5.33
C SER A 148 8.03 -33.47 -5.19
N ALA A 149 8.83 -33.61 -6.26
CA ALA A 149 10.05 -34.42 -6.25
C ALA A 149 11.04 -34.04 -5.13
N PHE A 150 11.15 -32.76 -4.78
CA PHE A 150 12.03 -32.21 -3.75
C PHE A 150 11.26 -31.41 -2.68
N SER A 151 9.93 -31.53 -2.61
CA SER A 151 9.16 -30.74 -1.66
C SER A 151 9.59 -31.04 -0.22
N ALA A 152 9.80 -29.98 0.55
CA ALA A 152 10.36 -29.99 1.90
C ALA A 152 11.73 -30.70 2.02
N SER A 153 12.55 -30.62 0.97
CA SER A 153 13.96 -31.03 1.03
C SER A 153 14.84 -29.95 1.65
N GLY A 154 16.02 -30.35 2.11
CA GLY A 154 16.99 -29.47 2.77
C GLY A 154 17.88 -28.66 1.85
N LEU A 155 17.60 -28.58 0.54
CA LEU A 155 18.48 -27.99 -0.46
C LEU A 155 18.85 -26.55 -0.08
N THR A 156 20.13 -26.21 -0.15
CA THR A 156 20.63 -24.91 0.29
C THR A 156 21.37 -24.16 -0.81
N GLY A 157 21.48 -22.84 -0.66
CA GLY A 157 22.28 -22.00 -1.54
C GLY A 157 21.65 -21.82 -2.92
N THR A 158 22.49 -21.78 -3.96
CA THR A 158 22.06 -21.62 -5.35
C THR A 158 21.71 -22.98 -5.96
N VAL A 159 20.49 -23.11 -6.49
CA VAL A 159 20.08 -24.27 -7.29
C VAL A 159 20.04 -23.89 -8.76
N THR A 160 20.80 -24.61 -9.58
CA THR A 160 20.89 -24.39 -11.04
C THR A 160 20.23 -25.53 -11.79
N PHE A 161 19.45 -25.20 -12.83
CA PHE A 161 18.76 -26.19 -13.65
C PHE A 161 19.41 -26.32 -15.04
N PRO A 162 19.46 -27.54 -15.61
CA PRO A 162 19.85 -27.73 -17.00
C PRO A 162 18.91 -27.01 -17.97
N ASP A 163 19.47 -26.64 -19.12
CA ASP A 163 18.71 -26.15 -20.26
C ASP A 163 17.57 -27.12 -20.60
N ASN A 164 16.40 -26.59 -20.95
CA ASN A 164 15.23 -27.39 -21.36
C ASN A 164 14.56 -28.23 -20.26
N THR A 165 14.79 -27.92 -18.98
CA THR A 165 14.16 -28.65 -17.86
C THR A 165 12.69 -28.28 -17.68
N PHE A 166 11.84 -29.29 -17.45
CA PHE A 166 10.43 -29.15 -17.04
C PHE A 166 10.30 -29.44 -15.54
N ILE A 167 9.81 -28.46 -14.78
CA ILE A 167 9.66 -28.56 -13.33
C ILE A 167 8.17 -28.72 -12.99
N GLY A 168 7.83 -29.82 -12.31
CA GLY A 168 6.46 -30.17 -11.97
C GLY A 168 5.87 -29.37 -10.80
N ALA A 169 4.56 -29.52 -10.62
CA ALA A 169 3.82 -28.86 -9.55
C ALA A 169 4.40 -29.18 -8.17
N ASN A 170 4.54 -28.16 -7.31
CA ASN A 170 5.12 -28.27 -5.98
C ASN A 170 6.51 -28.93 -5.91
N ALA A 171 7.25 -29.04 -7.02
CA ALA A 171 8.50 -29.83 -7.07
C ALA A 171 9.52 -29.44 -6.00
N PHE A 172 9.66 -28.14 -5.69
CA PHE A 172 10.53 -27.59 -4.66
C PHE A 172 9.74 -26.82 -3.59
N GLN A 173 8.45 -27.15 -3.41
CA GLN A 173 7.63 -26.49 -2.39
C GLN A 173 8.27 -26.65 -0.99
N SER A 174 8.34 -25.57 -0.21
CA SER A 174 8.92 -25.53 1.14
C SER A 174 10.40 -25.90 1.20
N CYS A 175 11.17 -25.68 0.13
CA CYS A 175 12.63 -25.71 0.16
C CYS A 175 13.18 -24.40 0.73
N VAL A 176 12.90 -24.13 2.00
CA VAL A 176 13.10 -22.82 2.68
C VAL A 176 14.56 -22.35 2.74
N LYS A 177 15.54 -23.25 2.51
CA LYS A 177 16.97 -22.93 2.58
C LYS A 177 17.60 -22.58 1.22
N ILE A 178 16.84 -22.67 0.12
CA ILE A 178 17.29 -22.19 -1.19
C ILE A 178 17.35 -20.66 -1.15
N THR A 179 18.51 -20.09 -1.49
CA THR A 179 18.71 -18.63 -1.47
C THR A 179 18.76 -18.01 -2.86
N SER A 180 19.00 -18.81 -3.90
CA SER A 180 19.06 -18.36 -5.29
C SER A 180 18.66 -19.47 -6.26
N LEU A 181 18.05 -19.07 -7.38
CA LEU A 181 17.57 -19.96 -8.44
C LEU A 181 18.11 -19.48 -9.80
N ASP A 182 18.74 -20.37 -10.56
CA ASP A 182 18.95 -20.17 -12.00
C ASP A 182 17.95 -20.99 -12.80
N ILE A 183 16.82 -20.35 -13.11
CA ILE A 183 15.72 -20.92 -13.88
C ILE A 183 15.65 -20.34 -15.30
N THR A 184 16.63 -19.55 -15.74
CA THR A 184 16.55 -18.74 -16.98
C THR A 184 16.23 -19.54 -18.26
N LYS A 185 16.49 -20.84 -18.26
CA LYS A 185 16.33 -21.75 -19.41
C LYS A 185 15.34 -22.90 -19.22
N VAL A 186 14.59 -22.90 -18.11
CA VAL A 186 13.57 -23.92 -17.84
C VAL A 186 12.35 -23.72 -18.76
N GLN A 187 11.72 -24.80 -19.17
CA GLN A 187 10.67 -24.78 -20.21
C GLN A 187 9.25 -24.82 -19.64
N TYR A 188 9.13 -25.10 -18.35
CA TYR A 188 7.85 -25.17 -17.65
C TYR A 188 8.05 -25.03 -16.15
N LEU A 189 7.23 -24.20 -15.53
CA LEU A 189 7.10 -24.07 -14.08
C LEU A 189 5.71 -24.56 -13.67
N GLY A 190 5.61 -25.73 -13.07
CA GLY A 190 4.35 -26.28 -12.57
C GLY A 190 3.78 -25.47 -11.40
N SER A 191 2.49 -25.66 -11.11
CA SER A 191 1.81 -24.91 -10.05
C SER A 191 2.49 -25.08 -8.70
N GLY A 192 2.82 -23.98 -8.02
CA GLY A 192 3.48 -23.98 -6.72
C GLY A 192 4.92 -24.53 -6.70
N CYS A 193 5.60 -24.65 -7.84
CA CYS A 193 6.87 -25.37 -7.92
C CYS A 193 7.97 -24.85 -6.99
N PHE A 194 8.02 -23.55 -6.67
CA PHE A 194 8.93 -22.95 -5.68
C PHE A 194 8.16 -22.25 -4.54
N ARG A 195 6.92 -22.67 -4.29
CA ARG A 195 6.10 -22.11 -3.22
C ARG A 195 6.79 -22.29 -1.87
N ASN A 196 6.79 -21.27 -1.02
CA ASN A 196 7.44 -21.27 0.30
C ASN A 196 8.95 -21.59 0.24
N CYS A 197 9.63 -21.22 -0.85
CA CYS A 197 11.09 -21.13 -0.86
C CYS A 197 11.53 -19.83 -0.16
N SER A 198 11.23 -19.72 1.13
CA SER A 198 11.30 -18.46 1.89
C SER A 198 12.72 -17.89 2.05
N GLY A 199 13.79 -18.65 1.78
CA GLY A 199 15.16 -18.15 1.70
C GLY A 199 15.51 -17.37 0.43
N LEU A 200 14.66 -17.44 -0.61
CA LEU A 200 14.91 -16.82 -1.92
C LEU A 200 14.80 -15.30 -1.84
N SER A 201 15.82 -14.57 -2.28
CA SER A 201 15.86 -13.10 -2.21
C SER A 201 15.50 -12.39 -3.51
N LYS A 202 15.76 -13.03 -4.66
CA LYS A 202 15.49 -12.51 -6.00
C LYS A 202 15.11 -13.63 -6.96
N VAL A 203 14.26 -13.32 -7.95
CA VAL A 203 13.96 -14.23 -9.06
C VAL A 203 13.79 -13.50 -10.40
N THR A 204 14.22 -14.16 -11.46
CA THR A 204 13.89 -13.80 -12.85
C THR A 204 12.95 -14.87 -13.41
N VAL A 205 11.72 -14.49 -13.73
CA VAL A 205 10.72 -15.38 -14.35
C VAL A 205 11.02 -15.48 -15.85
N PRO A 206 11.37 -16.67 -16.35
CA PRO A 206 11.89 -16.82 -17.70
C PRO A 206 10.78 -16.92 -18.74
N LEU A 207 10.96 -16.27 -19.90
CA LEU A 207 10.09 -16.39 -21.07
C LEU A 207 9.98 -17.84 -21.53
N SER A 208 11.10 -18.56 -21.46
CA SER A 208 11.21 -19.97 -21.86
C SER A 208 10.25 -20.90 -21.10
N ALA A 209 9.82 -20.52 -19.89
CA ALA A 209 8.88 -21.32 -19.08
C ALA A 209 7.42 -21.29 -19.56
N LYS A 210 7.12 -20.56 -20.65
CA LYS A 210 5.80 -20.50 -21.29
C LYS A 210 4.70 -20.14 -20.30
N ILE A 211 4.95 -19.15 -19.44
CA ILE A 211 4.07 -18.72 -18.34
C ILE A 211 2.62 -18.52 -18.80
N GLY A 212 1.66 -19.04 -18.03
CA GLY A 212 0.23 -18.97 -18.31
C GLY A 212 -0.28 -19.94 -19.39
N GLN A 213 0.55 -20.88 -19.85
CA GLN A 213 0.15 -21.89 -20.84
C GLN A 213 -0.09 -23.25 -20.17
N LYS A 214 -1.04 -24.02 -20.71
CA LYS A 214 -1.25 -25.43 -20.32
C LYS A 214 -0.04 -26.28 -20.72
N LEU A 215 0.19 -27.35 -19.96
CA LEU A 215 1.20 -28.34 -20.31
C LEU A 215 0.93 -28.93 -21.71
N ALA A 216 1.99 -29.07 -22.51
CA ALA A 216 1.90 -29.69 -23.83
C ALA A 216 1.46 -31.16 -23.71
N ALA A 217 0.53 -31.59 -24.58
CA ALA A 217 0.03 -32.97 -24.59
C ALA A 217 1.15 -34.02 -24.78
N THR A 218 2.25 -33.66 -25.42
CA THR A 218 3.43 -34.52 -25.59
C THR A 218 4.15 -34.86 -24.28
N LEU A 219 3.82 -34.18 -23.18
CA LEU A 219 4.41 -34.39 -21.85
C LEU A 219 3.44 -35.11 -20.88
N SER A 220 2.33 -35.67 -21.37
CA SER A 220 1.30 -36.33 -20.55
C SER A 220 1.80 -37.56 -19.77
N ASP A 221 2.91 -38.17 -20.21
CA ASP A 221 3.53 -39.32 -19.55
C ASP A 221 4.30 -38.94 -18.27
N TYR A 222 4.48 -37.63 -18.03
CA TYR A 222 5.13 -37.07 -16.85
C TYR A 222 4.11 -36.45 -15.90
N LYS A 223 4.28 -36.67 -14.60
CA LYS A 223 3.46 -36.04 -13.56
C LYS A 223 3.96 -34.63 -13.28
N LEU A 224 3.67 -33.69 -14.18
CA LEU A 224 4.09 -32.28 -14.11
C LEU A 224 3.02 -31.33 -13.56
N THR A 225 1.75 -31.73 -13.54
CA THR A 225 0.63 -30.93 -13.00
C THR A 225 -0.07 -31.65 -11.85
N GLY A 226 -0.68 -30.89 -10.94
CA GLY A 226 -1.59 -31.37 -9.90
C GLY A 226 -3.03 -31.55 -10.40
N SER A 227 -3.42 -30.84 -11.46
CA SER A 227 -4.74 -30.91 -12.09
C SER A 227 -4.67 -30.70 -13.62
N ALA A 228 -5.76 -31.02 -14.32
CA ALA A 228 -5.83 -30.91 -15.78
C ALA A 228 -5.99 -29.46 -16.31
N ASN A 229 -6.33 -28.52 -15.43
CA ASN A 229 -6.58 -27.12 -15.80
C ASN A 229 -5.47 -26.16 -15.36
N GLU A 230 -4.45 -26.66 -14.68
CA GLU A 230 -3.29 -25.86 -14.29
C GLU A 230 -2.58 -25.26 -15.50
N THR A 231 -2.18 -24.00 -15.35
CA THR A 231 -1.25 -23.33 -16.25
C THR A 231 0.10 -23.13 -15.57
N SER A 232 1.14 -22.95 -16.37
CA SER A 232 2.49 -22.72 -15.86
C SER A 232 2.57 -21.41 -15.06
N GLY A 233 3.31 -21.45 -13.95
CA GLY A 233 3.60 -20.28 -13.13
C GLY A 233 2.57 -19.95 -12.05
N GLU A 234 1.40 -20.61 -12.04
CA GLU A 234 0.43 -20.46 -10.94
C GLU A 234 1.08 -20.78 -9.59
N TYR A 235 0.92 -19.91 -8.58
CA TYR A 235 1.54 -20.06 -7.25
C TYR A 235 3.07 -20.26 -7.24
N ALA A 236 3.78 -20.09 -8.37
CA ALA A 236 5.14 -20.62 -8.51
C ALA A 236 6.13 -20.08 -7.47
N PHE A 237 5.98 -18.83 -7.06
CA PHE A 237 6.79 -18.17 -6.03
C PHE A 237 5.95 -17.68 -4.85
N ALA A 238 4.74 -18.22 -4.66
CA ALA A 238 3.91 -17.86 -3.53
C ALA A 238 4.62 -18.19 -2.21
N ASP A 239 4.36 -17.41 -1.15
CA ASP A 239 4.95 -17.59 0.19
C ASP A 239 6.49 -17.49 0.23
N CYS A 240 7.15 -17.01 -0.82
CA CYS A 240 8.59 -16.69 -0.80
C CYS A 240 8.82 -15.40 -0.01
N TYR A 241 8.74 -15.49 1.32
CA TYR A 241 8.67 -14.33 2.21
C TYR A 241 9.84 -13.34 2.06
N ASN A 242 11.09 -13.83 1.99
CA ASN A 242 12.27 -12.97 1.84
C ASN A 242 12.53 -12.50 0.40
N LEU A 243 11.62 -12.78 -0.56
CA LEU A 243 11.77 -12.33 -1.93
C LEU A 243 11.60 -10.82 -1.98
N THR A 244 12.67 -10.09 -2.30
CA THR A 244 12.69 -8.62 -2.31
C THR A 244 12.50 -8.01 -3.70
N GLU A 245 12.91 -8.75 -4.74
CA GLU A 245 12.87 -8.31 -6.13
C GLU A 245 12.41 -9.45 -7.05
N ALA A 246 11.47 -9.15 -7.94
CA ALA A 246 11.09 -10.05 -9.02
C ALA A 246 11.20 -9.35 -10.37
N THR A 247 11.81 -10.02 -11.34
CA THR A 247 11.85 -9.57 -12.74
C THR A 247 11.07 -10.55 -13.60
N ILE A 248 10.14 -10.04 -14.42
CA ILE A 248 9.42 -10.84 -15.41
C ILE A 248 10.07 -10.56 -16.78
N GLU A 249 10.54 -11.60 -17.47
CA GLU A 249 11.16 -11.43 -18.79
C GLU A 249 10.16 -10.91 -19.84
N SER A 250 10.67 -10.07 -20.74
CA SER A 250 9.91 -9.54 -21.88
C SER A 250 9.40 -10.67 -22.78
N GLY A 251 8.19 -10.51 -23.31
CA GLY A 251 7.48 -11.50 -24.11
C GLY A 251 6.48 -12.32 -23.31
N ILE A 252 6.54 -12.31 -21.98
CA ILE A 252 5.53 -12.91 -21.13
C ILE A 252 4.25 -12.07 -21.21
N ALA A 253 3.13 -12.71 -21.52
CA ALA A 253 1.83 -12.06 -21.74
C ALA A 253 0.98 -11.96 -20.47
N THR A 254 1.23 -12.78 -19.45
CA THR A 254 0.43 -12.81 -18.24
C THR A 254 1.27 -13.07 -17.00
N VAL A 255 0.89 -12.43 -15.89
CA VAL A 255 1.25 -12.87 -14.54
C VAL A 255 0.14 -13.83 -14.08
N PRO A 256 0.39 -15.12 -13.88
CA PRO A 256 -0.63 -16.09 -13.48
C PRO A 256 -1.20 -15.85 -12.08
N ASN A 257 -2.27 -16.58 -11.77
CA ASN A 257 -2.92 -16.52 -10.46
C ASN A 257 -1.91 -16.84 -9.34
N HIS A 258 -1.90 -16.00 -8.32
CA HIS A 258 -1.09 -16.15 -7.11
C HIS A 258 0.42 -16.33 -7.30
N MET A 259 1.00 -15.99 -8.46
CA MET A 259 2.42 -16.24 -8.75
C MET A 259 3.38 -15.74 -7.66
N PHE A 260 3.11 -14.56 -7.08
CA PHE A 260 3.89 -13.91 -6.02
C PHE A 260 3.06 -13.64 -4.75
N ALA A 261 1.95 -14.36 -4.55
CA ALA A 261 1.11 -14.16 -3.37
C ALA A 261 1.93 -14.40 -2.09
N TYR A 262 1.73 -13.58 -1.06
CA TYR A 262 2.38 -13.70 0.26
C TYR A 262 3.92 -13.49 0.24
N CYS A 263 4.47 -12.89 -0.81
CA CYS A 263 5.85 -12.40 -0.82
C CYS A 263 5.95 -11.07 -0.03
N GLY A 264 5.93 -11.14 1.30
CA GLY A 264 5.82 -9.98 2.19
C GLY A 264 6.92 -8.92 2.04
N GLU A 265 8.15 -9.33 1.73
CA GLU A 265 9.30 -8.42 1.54
C GLU A 265 9.46 -7.92 0.08
N LEU A 266 8.56 -8.30 -0.83
CA LEU A 266 8.66 -7.95 -2.26
C LEU A 266 8.42 -6.46 -2.44
N LYS A 267 9.50 -5.72 -2.72
CA LYS A 267 9.48 -4.25 -2.86
C LYS A 267 9.30 -3.81 -4.29
N THR A 268 9.92 -4.52 -5.23
CA THR A 268 9.97 -4.15 -6.63
C THR A 268 9.62 -5.32 -7.53
N VAL A 269 8.75 -5.05 -8.50
CA VAL A 269 8.40 -5.99 -9.57
C VAL A 269 8.55 -5.26 -10.89
N THR A 270 9.42 -5.75 -11.76
CA THR A 270 9.55 -5.25 -13.13
C THR A 270 8.53 -5.98 -14.02
N VAL A 271 7.41 -5.31 -14.31
CA VAL A 271 6.36 -5.81 -15.22
C VAL A 271 6.65 -5.28 -16.64
N PRO A 272 7.03 -6.12 -17.61
CA PRO A 272 7.34 -5.65 -18.96
C PRO A 272 6.08 -5.28 -19.73
N THR A 273 6.22 -4.43 -20.75
CA THR A 273 5.13 -3.95 -21.64
C THR A 273 4.40 -5.07 -22.41
N SER A 274 4.99 -6.26 -22.48
CA SER A 274 4.37 -7.46 -23.04
C SER A 274 3.24 -8.02 -22.16
N VAL A 275 3.24 -7.74 -20.85
CA VAL A 275 2.22 -8.24 -19.92
C VAL A 275 0.90 -7.54 -20.19
N LYS A 276 -0.11 -8.36 -20.48
CA LYS A 276 -1.47 -7.98 -20.83
C LYS A 276 -2.45 -8.32 -19.70
N SER A 277 -2.19 -9.36 -18.91
CA SER A 277 -3.05 -9.74 -17.79
C SER A 277 -2.29 -10.01 -16.51
N ILE A 278 -2.88 -9.57 -15.40
CA ILE A 278 -2.47 -9.92 -14.05
C ILE A 278 -3.56 -10.78 -13.45
N GLY A 279 -3.19 -12.02 -13.08
CA GLY A 279 -4.10 -13.02 -12.55
C GLY A 279 -4.64 -12.69 -11.18
N GLY A 280 -5.65 -13.45 -10.76
CA GLY A 280 -6.25 -13.32 -9.44
C GLY A 280 -5.22 -13.58 -8.34
N GLY A 281 -5.16 -12.69 -7.35
CA GLY A 281 -4.23 -12.77 -6.23
C GLY A 281 -2.75 -12.74 -6.59
N ALA A 282 -2.36 -12.34 -7.80
CA ALA A 282 -0.98 -12.45 -8.31
C ALA A 282 0.08 -11.85 -7.37
N PHE A 283 -0.25 -10.73 -6.71
CA PHE A 283 0.58 -10.02 -5.73
C PHE A 283 -0.15 -9.87 -4.38
N ARG A 284 -1.10 -10.76 -4.08
CA ARG A 284 -1.88 -10.72 -2.83
C ARG A 284 -0.93 -10.71 -1.63
N GLN A 285 -1.10 -9.77 -0.70
CA GLN A 285 -0.26 -9.62 0.51
C GLN A 285 1.24 -9.44 0.24
N CYS A 286 1.62 -8.80 -0.87
CA CYS A 286 2.97 -8.26 -1.02
C CYS A 286 3.09 -6.96 -0.19
N PHE A 287 3.22 -7.10 1.13
CA PHE A 287 3.14 -5.98 2.08
C PHE A 287 4.12 -4.85 1.79
N SER A 288 5.31 -5.16 1.29
CA SER A 288 6.38 -4.19 0.99
C SER A 288 6.31 -3.58 -0.41
N LEU A 289 5.39 -4.02 -1.28
CA LEU A 289 5.29 -3.52 -2.65
C LEU A 289 4.82 -2.07 -2.61
N SER A 290 5.69 -1.14 -3.01
CA SER A 290 5.45 0.29 -2.81
C SER A 290 4.92 1.02 -4.04
N SER A 291 5.21 0.47 -5.23
CA SER A 291 4.72 0.95 -6.51
C SER A 291 4.61 -0.21 -7.50
N ILE A 292 3.78 -0.03 -8.52
CA ILE A 292 3.67 -0.96 -9.64
C ILE A 292 3.40 -0.15 -10.91
N ASP A 293 4.18 -0.38 -11.95
CA ASP A 293 3.95 0.18 -13.28
C ASP A 293 3.35 -0.88 -14.20
N MET A 294 2.25 -0.53 -14.87
CA MET A 294 1.41 -1.47 -15.63
C MET A 294 0.81 -0.81 -16.88
N PRO A 295 1.63 -0.18 -17.75
CA PRO A 295 1.12 0.73 -18.78
C PRO A 295 0.26 0.03 -19.83
N GLU A 296 0.57 -1.25 -20.08
CA GLU A 296 0.03 -2.06 -21.17
C GLU A 296 -0.97 -3.14 -20.72
N VAL A 297 -1.28 -3.20 -19.43
CA VAL A 297 -2.17 -4.21 -18.85
C VAL A 297 -3.62 -3.91 -19.22
N ASN A 298 -4.34 -4.94 -19.65
CA ASN A 298 -5.74 -4.88 -20.06
C ASN A 298 -6.69 -5.64 -19.12
N SER A 299 -6.19 -6.48 -18.23
CA SER A 299 -7.00 -7.19 -17.23
C SER A 299 -6.26 -7.34 -15.91
N ILE A 300 -6.91 -6.95 -14.82
CA ILE A 300 -6.42 -7.12 -13.44
C ILE A 300 -7.43 -8.02 -12.70
N GLY A 301 -6.96 -9.16 -12.24
CA GLY A 301 -7.80 -10.21 -11.64
C GLY A 301 -8.29 -9.87 -10.22
N LYS A 302 -9.22 -10.71 -9.74
CA LYS A 302 -9.74 -10.65 -8.36
C LYS A 302 -8.59 -10.68 -7.34
N GLU A 303 -8.61 -9.79 -6.35
CA GLU A 303 -7.60 -9.72 -5.27
C GLU A 303 -6.15 -9.53 -5.74
N ALA A 304 -5.90 -9.12 -6.99
CA ALA A 304 -4.55 -9.10 -7.58
C ALA A 304 -3.49 -8.39 -6.71
N PHE A 305 -3.87 -7.28 -6.06
CA PHE A 305 -3.04 -6.48 -5.14
C PHE A 305 -3.68 -6.35 -3.75
N TRP A 306 -4.55 -7.30 -3.37
CA TRP A 306 -5.23 -7.24 -2.08
C TRP A 306 -4.23 -7.32 -0.92
N GLY A 307 -4.28 -6.39 0.02
CA GLY A 307 -3.37 -6.33 1.17
C GLY A 307 -1.94 -5.88 0.85
N CYS A 308 -1.71 -5.24 -0.30
CA CYS A 308 -0.44 -4.55 -0.56
C CYS A 308 -0.38 -3.22 0.21
N PHE A 309 -0.18 -3.28 1.53
CA PHE A 309 -0.30 -2.11 2.41
C PHE A 309 0.66 -0.97 2.10
N ASN A 310 1.84 -1.24 1.52
CA ASN A 310 2.75 -0.17 1.11
C ASN A 310 2.49 0.37 -0.30
N LEU A 311 1.57 -0.22 -1.07
CA LEU A 311 1.22 0.26 -2.40
C LEU A 311 0.45 1.56 -2.24
N LYS A 312 1.10 2.67 -2.58
CA LYS A 312 0.68 4.01 -2.18
C LYS A 312 0.88 5.03 -3.30
N GLY A 313 0.40 6.24 -3.06
CA GLY A 313 0.40 7.30 -4.05
C GLY A 313 -0.76 7.17 -5.02
N ASP A 314 -0.69 7.95 -6.09
CA ASP A 314 -1.74 7.97 -7.10
C ASP A 314 -1.53 6.86 -8.12
N LEU A 315 -2.57 6.07 -8.36
CA LEU A 315 -2.58 5.01 -9.36
C LEU A 315 -3.30 5.49 -10.62
N VAL A 316 -2.60 5.46 -11.74
CA VAL A 316 -3.20 5.68 -13.07
C VAL A 316 -3.44 4.35 -13.75
N LEU A 317 -4.71 3.97 -13.90
CA LEU A 317 -5.12 2.85 -14.74
C LEU A 317 -5.28 3.35 -16.18
N SER A 318 -4.49 2.82 -17.11
CA SER A 318 -4.47 3.30 -18.49
C SER A 318 -5.76 2.98 -19.26
N ASN A 319 -5.90 3.59 -20.43
CA ASN A 319 -6.99 3.30 -21.40
C ASN A 319 -7.00 1.86 -21.93
N LYS A 320 -6.00 1.05 -21.58
CA LYS A 320 -5.94 -0.37 -21.96
C LYS A 320 -6.68 -1.26 -20.99
N VAL A 321 -6.84 -0.86 -19.72
CA VAL A 321 -7.50 -1.65 -18.69
C VAL A 321 -8.98 -1.79 -19.04
N LYS A 322 -9.40 -3.03 -19.34
CA LYS A 322 -10.79 -3.40 -19.69
C LYS A 322 -11.50 -4.12 -18.56
N ASN A 323 -10.78 -4.84 -17.71
CA ASN A 323 -11.37 -5.62 -16.64
C ASN A 323 -10.61 -5.38 -15.34
N LEU A 324 -11.36 -5.05 -14.29
CA LEU A 324 -10.86 -4.90 -12.93
C LEU A 324 -11.68 -5.80 -12.01
N GLY A 325 -11.06 -6.86 -11.48
CA GLY A 325 -11.74 -7.87 -10.68
C GLY A 325 -12.10 -7.41 -9.27
N ASP A 326 -12.92 -8.21 -8.59
CA ASP A 326 -13.34 -7.94 -7.21
C ASP A 326 -12.12 -7.77 -6.28
N LEU A 327 -12.19 -6.83 -5.35
CA LEU A 327 -11.15 -6.61 -4.33
C LEU A 327 -9.74 -6.36 -4.89
N ALA A 328 -9.59 -6.04 -6.18
CA ALA A 328 -8.30 -6.04 -6.87
C ALA A 328 -7.24 -5.17 -6.19
N PHE A 329 -7.62 -4.04 -5.60
CA PHE A 329 -6.75 -3.12 -4.87
C PHE A 329 -7.18 -2.95 -3.40
N GLY A 330 -7.96 -3.87 -2.85
CA GLY A 330 -8.44 -3.75 -1.47
C GLY A 330 -7.29 -3.75 -0.47
N TYR A 331 -7.41 -2.96 0.60
CA TYR A 331 -6.43 -2.83 1.67
C TYR A 331 -5.05 -2.39 1.16
N THR A 332 -5.03 -1.44 0.22
CA THR A 332 -3.83 -0.73 -0.22
C THR A 332 -3.78 0.67 0.40
N SER A 333 -2.62 1.33 0.36
CA SER A 333 -2.44 2.70 0.85
C SER A 333 -2.44 3.75 -0.27
N LEU A 334 -3.17 3.47 -1.35
CA LEU A 334 -3.35 4.41 -2.46
C LEU A 334 -4.01 5.70 -1.96
N THR A 335 -3.55 6.84 -2.49
CA THR A 335 -4.06 8.18 -2.17
C THR A 335 -5.03 8.69 -3.22
N GLY A 336 -4.85 8.29 -4.48
CA GLY A 336 -5.72 8.66 -5.58
C GLY A 336 -5.79 7.54 -6.61
N VAL A 337 -6.92 7.44 -7.30
CA VAL A 337 -7.05 6.56 -8.46
C VAL A 337 -7.62 7.37 -9.61
N LYS A 338 -6.94 7.35 -10.75
CA LYS A 338 -7.48 7.85 -12.01
C LYS A 338 -7.53 6.70 -13.00
N TRP A 339 -8.71 6.42 -13.53
CA TRP A 339 -8.84 5.46 -14.62
C TRP A 339 -9.08 6.21 -15.91
N GLU A 340 -8.09 6.20 -16.80
CA GLU A 340 -8.11 6.83 -18.13
C GLU A 340 -8.80 5.92 -19.16
N GLY A 341 -9.88 5.25 -18.76
CA GLY A 341 -10.25 3.96 -19.34
C GLY A 341 -10.82 3.96 -20.76
N ALA A 342 -11.41 2.82 -21.09
CA ALA A 342 -11.93 2.46 -22.41
C ALA A 342 -13.46 2.27 -22.35
N ALA A 343 -14.15 2.41 -23.49
CA ALA A 343 -15.57 2.11 -23.58
C ALA A 343 -15.87 0.65 -23.19
N GLY A 344 -16.88 0.42 -22.35
CA GLY A 344 -17.37 -0.90 -21.99
C GLY A 344 -16.44 -1.73 -21.08
N CYS A 345 -15.65 -1.09 -20.22
CA CYS A 345 -14.85 -1.82 -19.22
C CYS A 345 -15.73 -2.46 -18.12
N THR A 346 -15.20 -3.45 -17.41
CA THR A 346 -15.86 -4.12 -16.29
C THR A 346 -15.20 -3.75 -14.96
N ILE A 347 -16.01 -3.39 -13.97
CA ILE A 347 -15.60 -3.04 -12.61
C ILE A 347 -16.21 -4.04 -11.63
N GLY A 348 -15.36 -4.78 -10.92
CA GLY A 348 -15.74 -5.72 -9.87
C GLY A 348 -16.24 -5.04 -8.59
N ASN A 349 -16.63 -5.85 -7.62
CA ASN A 349 -17.09 -5.39 -6.31
C ASN A 349 -15.91 -5.03 -5.39
N ASN A 350 -16.09 -4.00 -4.55
CA ASN A 350 -15.16 -3.65 -3.45
C ASN A 350 -13.71 -3.45 -3.90
N VAL A 351 -13.48 -2.99 -5.12
CA VAL A 351 -12.14 -2.86 -5.73
C VAL A 351 -11.16 -2.13 -4.82
N PHE A 352 -11.64 -1.12 -4.08
CA PHE A 352 -10.87 -0.26 -3.19
C PHE A 352 -11.28 -0.37 -1.72
N THR A 353 -11.85 -1.49 -1.29
CA THR A 353 -12.23 -1.67 0.12
C THR A 353 -11.05 -1.56 1.05
N GLY A 354 -11.20 -0.90 2.21
CA GLY A 354 -10.12 -0.73 3.17
C GLY A 354 -8.98 0.16 2.68
N CYS A 355 -9.13 0.86 1.55
CA CYS A 355 -8.17 1.84 1.06
C CYS A 355 -8.38 3.17 1.76
N HIS A 356 -8.07 3.19 3.05
CA HIS A 356 -8.35 4.27 3.98
C HIS A 356 -7.62 5.59 3.70
N PHE A 357 -6.65 5.59 2.79
CA PHE A 357 -5.92 6.79 2.38
C PHE A 357 -6.43 7.40 1.08
N LEU A 358 -7.42 6.79 0.42
CA LEU A 358 -7.98 7.33 -0.81
C LEU A 358 -8.68 8.67 -0.55
N GLU A 359 -8.19 9.70 -1.21
CA GLU A 359 -8.76 11.05 -1.24
C GLU A 359 -9.74 11.17 -2.41
N TYR A 360 -9.41 10.54 -3.55
CA TYR A 360 -10.30 10.53 -4.72
C TYR A 360 -10.22 9.23 -5.54
N VAL A 361 -11.31 8.95 -6.26
CA VAL A 361 -11.41 7.93 -7.31
C VAL A 361 -12.07 8.56 -8.54
N ASP A 362 -11.29 8.83 -9.58
CA ASP A 362 -11.75 9.43 -10.85
C ASP A 362 -12.05 8.33 -11.89
N LEU A 363 -13.34 8.09 -12.12
CA LEU A 363 -13.86 7.16 -13.13
C LEU A 363 -14.61 7.89 -14.26
N GLN A 364 -14.58 9.22 -14.31
CA GLN A 364 -15.44 10.01 -15.20
C GLN A 364 -15.13 9.82 -16.69
N THR A 365 -13.92 9.33 -17.00
CA THR A 365 -13.49 9.05 -18.37
C THR A 365 -14.06 7.74 -18.91
N LEU A 366 -14.59 6.88 -18.03
CA LEU A 366 -15.18 5.61 -18.43
C LEU A 366 -16.57 5.84 -19.04
N THR A 367 -16.85 5.13 -20.13
CA THR A 367 -18.12 5.20 -20.85
C THR A 367 -18.79 3.83 -20.90
N ASN A 368 -20.02 3.77 -20.38
CA ASN A 368 -20.84 2.56 -20.27
C ASN A 368 -20.12 1.37 -19.61
N PRO A 369 -19.43 1.52 -18.45
CA PRO A 369 -18.84 0.37 -17.80
C PRO A 369 -19.91 -0.61 -17.32
N THR A 370 -19.59 -1.90 -17.34
CA THR A 370 -20.37 -2.90 -16.60
C THR A 370 -19.89 -2.90 -15.15
N VAL A 371 -20.74 -2.45 -14.24
CA VAL A 371 -20.48 -2.50 -12.80
C VAL A 371 -21.21 -3.68 -12.19
N ALA A 372 -20.52 -4.45 -11.34
CA ALA A 372 -21.13 -5.61 -10.67
C ALA A 372 -22.27 -5.22 -9.72
N ASN A 373 -22.16 -4.05 -9.08
CA ASN A 373 -23.22 -3.45 -8.27
C ASN A 373 -23.24 -1.93 -8.45
N ASN A 374 -24.38 -1.37 -8.85
CA ASN A 374 -24.59 0.07 -9.04
C ASN A 374 -25.26 0.74 -7.82
N ARG A 375 -25.45 0.02 -6.72
CA ARG A 375 -25.88 0.61 -5.44
C ARG A 375 -24.66 1.05 -4.66
N LEU A 376 -24.53 2.35 -4.45
CA LEU A 376 -23.45 2.93 -3.65
C LEU A 376 -24.00 3.30 -2.28
N ASN A 377 -23.55 2.56 -1.27
CA ASN A 377 -23.73 2.91 0.13
C ASN A 377 -22.34 3.20 0.69
N ARG A 378 -22.22 4.24 1.49
CA ARG A 378 -20.96 4.55 2.17
C ARG A 378 -20.74 3.58 3.32
N HIS A 379 -19.47 3.24 3.55
CA HIS A 379 -18.91 2.50 4.67
C HIS A 379 -19.92 2.06 5.74
N THR A 380 -20.50 0.87 5.60
CA THR A 380 -21.08 0.16 6.74
C THR A 380 -20.37 -1.17 6.89
N GLY A 381 -20.23 -1.66 8.13
CA GLY A 381 -19.68 -3.00 8.39
C GLY A 381 -20.47 -4.16 7.75
N THR A 382 -21.56 -3.85 7.03
CA THR A 382 -22.45 -4.80 6.35
C THR A 382 -22.61 -4.55 4.85
N ALA A 383 -22.12 -3.43 4.31
CA ALA A 383 -22.25 -3.05 2.89
C ALA A 383 -21.11 -3.68 2.05
N ILE A 384 -20.97 -5.00 2.12
CA ILE A 384 -19.83 -5.74 1.56
C ILE A 384 -19.90 -6.03 0.06
N ASP A 385 -20.64 -5.28 -0.76
CA ASP A 385 -20.83 -5.62 -2.18
C ASP A 385 -20.92 -4.39 -3.12
N ASN A 386 -20.16 -3.31 -2.92
CA ASN A 386 -20.20 -2.17 -3.87
C ASN A 386 -18.85 -1.48 -4.08
N LEU A 387 -18.75 -0.60 -5.08
CA LEU A 387 -17.51 0.10 -5.44
C LEU A 387 -16.90 0.92 -4.28
N ALA A 388 -17.75 1.44 -3.40
CA ALA A 388 -17.40 2.32 -2.29
C ALA A 388 -17.41 1.63 -0.92
N GLY A 389 -17.60 0.30 -0.87
CA GLY A 389 -17.50 -0.47 0.36
C GLY A 389 -16.13 -0.24 0.99
N GLY A 390 -16.10 0.20 2.25
CA GLY A 390 -14.85 0.49 2.96
C GLY A 390 -14.18 1.83 2.63
N LEU A 391 -14.73 2.66 1.74
CA LEU A 391 -14.22 4.02 1.50
C LEU A 391 -14.68 4.97 2.58
N LEU A 392 -13.78 5.85 3.01
CA LEU A 392 -14.07 6.82 4.05
C LEU A 392 -14.94 7.96 3.52
N SER A 393 -15.63 8.61 4.43
CA SER A 393 -16.56 9.69 4.14
C SER A 393 -15.96 10.87 3.38
N ARG A 394 -14.66 11.08 3.51
CA ARG A 394 -13.91 12.16 2.84
C ARG A 394 -13.50 11.82 1.40
N THR A 395 -13.53 10.54 1.00
CA THR A 395 -13.14 10.12 -0.34
C THR A 395 -14.15 10.66 -1.37
N ILE A 396 -13.66 11.32 -2.41
CA ILE A 396 -14.49 11.83 -3.51
C ILE A 396 -14.47 10.84 -4.67
N VAL A 397 -15.63 10.38 -5.10
CA VAL A 397 -15.73 9.44 -6.22
C VAL A 397 -16.42 10.10 -7.40
N TYR A 398 -15.70 10.28 -8.50
CA TYR A 398 -16.25 10.77 -9.77
C TYR A 398 -16.76 9.58 -10.57
N LEU A 399 -18.07 9.52 -10.77
CA LEU A 399 -18.77 8.37 -11.34
C LEU A 399 -18.65 8.33 -12.87
N PRO A 400 -18.65 7.12 -13.45
CA PRO A 400 -18.53 6.94 -14.89
C PRO A 400 -19.79 7.34 -15.64
N GLN A 401 -19.65 7.59 -16.93
CA GLN A 401 -20.76 7.91 -17.83
C GLN A 401 -21.51 6.64 -18.26
N GLY A 402 -22.81 6.75 -18.50
CA GLY A 402 -23.61 5.65 -19.06
C GLY A 402 -24.07 4.59 -18.06
N VAL A 403 -23.83 4.78 -16.76
CA VAL A 403 -24.34 3.93 -15.68
C VAL A 403 -25.13 4.78 -14.70
N THR A 404 -26.37 4.39 -14.43
CA THR A 404 -27.16 5.00 -13.36
C THR A 404 -26.83 4.32 -12.05
N PHE A 405 -26.22 5.07 -11.13
CA PHE A 405 -26.02 4.63 -9.76
C PHE A 405 -27.23 4.97 -8.90
N THR A 406 -27.53 4.08 -7.96
CA THR A 406 -28.55 4.27 -6.93
C THR A 406 -27.87 4.47 -5.60
N PHE A 407 -28.48 5.30 -4.77
CA PHE A 407 -27.94 5.65 -3.46
C PHE A 407 -29.06 5.51 -2.45
N LYS A 408 -28.69 5.17 -1.21
CA LYS A 408 -29.61 5.30 -0.08
C LYS A 408 -29.78 6.79 0.26
N ASP A 409 -30.95 7.16 0.76
CA ASP A 409 -31.26 8.55 1.14
C ASP A 409 -30.18 9.12 2.07
N GLY A 410 -29.52 10.21 1.63
CA GLY A 410 -28.44 10.87 2.36
C GLY A 410 -27.05 10.23 2.25
N GLU A 411 -26.90 9.15 1.46
CA GLU A 411 -25.63 8.44 1.23
C GLU A 411 -25.02 8.71 -0.17
N ASP A 412 -25.67 9.52 -1.02
CA ASP A 412 -25.23 9.97 -2.34
C ASP A 412 -24.17 11.08 -2.32
N VAL A 413 -23.40 11.11 -1.24
CA VAL A 413 -22.69 12.27 -0.75
C VAL A 413 -21.17 12.09 -0.91
N ASN A 414 -20.49 13.13 -1.40
CA ASN A 414 -19.12 13.09 -1.96
C ASN A 414 -18.96 12.18 -3.20
N PHE A 415 -20.08 11.83 -3.86
CA PHE A 415 -20.07 11.26 -5.21
C PHE A 415 -20.38 12.36 -6.23
N VAL A 416 -19.54 12.49 -7.24
CA VAL A 416 -19.78 13.39 -8.38
C VAL A 416 -20.37 12.55 -9.50
N LYS A 417 -21.63 12.84 -9.87
CA LYS A 417 -22.32 12.20 -10.97
C LYS A 417 -21.63 12.54 -12.29
N SER A 418 -21.91 11.75 -13.32
CA SER A 418 -21.32 11.92 -14.65
C SER A 418 -21.64 13.27 -15.33
N ASP A 419 -22.64 14.01 -14.86
CA ASP A 419 -22.99 15.35 -15.31
C ASP A 419 -22.21 16.47 -14.58
N GLY A 420 -21.26 16.11 -13.73
CA GLY A 420 -20.47 17.06 -12.94
C GLY A 420 -21.23 17.60 -11.73
N THR A 421 -22.29 16.93 -11.27
CA THR A 421 -23.07 17.36 -10.09
C THR A 421 -22.95 16.40 -8.91
N CYS A 422 -23.00 16.96 -7.70
CA CYS A 422 -23.08 16.24 -6.44
C CYS A 422 -24.27 16.81 -5.65
N THR A 423 -25.02 15.97 -4.93
CA THR A 423 -26.13 16.48 -4.09
C THR A 423 -25.61 17.17 -2.85
N LYS A 424 -24.57 16.62 -2.22
CA LYS A 424 -23.93 17.22 -1.07
C LYS A 424 -22.42 16.99 -1.03
N LEU A 425 -21.67 18.09 -1.03
CA LEU A 425 -20.27 18.10 -0.65
C LEU A 425 -20.16 18.25 0.87
N SER A 426 -19.57 17.26 1.54
CA SER A 426 -19.18 17.33 2.94
C SER A 426 -17.68 17.45 3.03
N VAL A 427 -17.22 18.64 3.37
CA VAL A 427 -15.84 18.91 3.76
C VAL A 427 -15.69 18.60 5.25
N GLN A 428 -14.62 17.94 5.62
CA GLN A 428 -14.36 17.45 6.95
C GLN A 428 -13.13 18.11 7.55
N ASP A 429 -13.23 18.42 8.84
CA ASP A 429 -12.09 18.94 9.57
C ASP A 429 -10.96 17.93 9.70
N GLY A 430 -9.71 18.34 9.56
CA GLY A 430 -8.58 17.41 9.57
C GLY A 430 -8.42 16.57 8.30
N ALA A 431 -9.34 16.68 7.33
CA ALA A 431 -9.21 16.06 6.02
C ALA A 431 -8.64 17.05 5.00
N ASP A 432 -7.67 16.59 4.23
CA ASP A 432 -7.26 17.26 3.00
C ASP A 432 -8.12 16.76 1.84
N TYR A 433 -8.44 17.65 0.91
CA TYR A 433 -9.27 17.36 -0.25
C TYR A 433 -8.51 17.63 -1.53
N GLU A 434 -8.49 16.64 -2.40
CA GLU A 434 -8.01 16.75 -3.77
C GLU A 434 -9.21 16.72 -4.72
N PHE A 435 -9.41 17.81 -5.45
CA PHE A 435 -10.45 17.91 -6.47
C PHE A 435 -9.79 17.83 -7.85
N PRO A 436 -9.44 16.65 -8.38
CA PRO A 436 -8.80 16.56 -9.71
C PRO A 436 -9.66 17.18 -10.82
N VAL A 437 -10.95 17.39 -10.56
CA VAL A 437 -11.95 17.90 -11.50
C VAL A 437 -12.88 18.84 -10.76
N GLY A 438 -13.26 19.95 -11.41
CA GLY A 438 -14.27 20.84 -10.89
C GLY A 438 -15.68 20.25 -11.05
N PHE A 439 -16.59 20.57 -10.13
CA PHE A 439 -17.97 20.09 -10.15
C PHE A 439 -18.90 21.04 -9.40
N THR A 440 -20.22 20.83 -9.52
CA THR A 440 -21.23 21.61 -8.79
C THR A 440 -21.82 20.78 -7.67
N ALA A 441 -21.98 21.35 -6.48
CA ALA A 441 -22.72 20.73 -5.39
C ALA A 441 -24.04 21.46 -5.12
N THR A 442 -25.15 20.73 -5.00
CA THR A 442 -26.45 21.32 -4.64
C THR A 442 -26.40 21.91 -3.23
N THR A 443 -25.71 21.22 -2.31
CA THR A 443 -25.39 21.71 -0.97
C THR A 443 -23.91 21.46 -0.69
N ALA A 444 -23.22 22.40 -0.05
CA ALA A 444 -21.91 22.17 0.54
C ALA A 444 -21.93 22.55 2.02
N VAL A 445 -21.28 21.74 2.84
CA VAL A 445 -21.17 21.97 4.28
C VAL A 445 -19.77 21.61 4.77
N TYR A 446 -19.37 22.22 5.87
CA TYR A 446 -18.19 21.84 6.64
C TYR A 446 -18.64 21.05 7.87
N ASN A 447 -17.95 19.97 8.21
CA ASN A 447 -18.36 19.02 9.24
C ASN A 447 -17.23 18.69 10.22
N LYS A 448 -17.62 18.20 11.40
CA LYS A 448 -16.71 17.57 12.34
C LYS A 448 -16.29 16.21 11.78
N TRP A 449 -15.03 15.85 12.01
CA TRP A 449 -14.51 14.55 11.66
C TRP A 449 -13.73 13.99 12.85
N GLU A 450 -14.09 12.77 13.24
CA GLU A 450 -13.35 11.98 14.22
C GLU A 450 -13.06 10.64 13.57
N VAL A 451 -11.77 10.34 13.44
CA VAL A 451 -11.31 9.01 13.04
C VAL A 451 -10.73 8.35 14.26
N PHE A 452 -11.32 7.22 14.62
CA PHE A 452 -10.67 6.31 15.54
C PHE A 452 -9.72 5.44 14.74
N LEU A 453 -8.47 5.46 15.16
CA LEU A 453 -7.44 4.60 14.63
C LEU A 453 -7.24 3.51 15.65
N TRP A 454 -7.37 2.28 15.19
CA TRP A 454 -6.85 1.16 15.94
C TRP A 454 -5.65 0.64 15.19
N ASP A 455 -4.52 0.63 15.90
CA ASP A 455 -3.35 -0.14 15.50
C ASP A 455 -3.61 -1.58 15.93
N ASP A 456 -4.51 -2.26 15.22
CA ASP A 456 -4.70 -3.68 15.43
C ASP A 456 -3.69 -4.45 14.58
N GLU A 457 -2.85 -5.25 15.24
CA GLU A 457 -2.15 -6.33 14.54
C GLU A 457 -3.20 -7.29 14.02
N VAL A 458 -3.50 -7.22 12.72
CA VAL A 458 -4.36 -8.21 12.10
C VAL A 458 -3.50 -9.41 11.81
N LEU A 459 -3.86 -10.53 12.46
CA LEU A 459 -3.41 -11.86 12.11
C LEU A 459 -4.00 -12.20 10.74
N ILE A 460 -3.23 -12.00 9.67
CA ILE A 460 -3.71 -12.22 8.31
C ILE A 460 -3.38 -13.65 7.85
N GLY A 461 -3.88 -14.62 8.62
CA GLY A 461 -3.94 -16.04 8.27
C GLY A 461 -2.66 -16.85 8.53
N GLU A 462 -2.86 -18.14 8.81
CA GLU A 462 -1.84 -19.19 8.83
C GLU A 462 -1.99 -19.99 7.53
N PHE A 463 -0.96 -20.03 6.66
CA PHE A 463 -1.01 -20.95 5.50
C PHE A 463 -0.27 -22.27 5.72
N ASN A 464 0.56 -22.34 6.77
CA ASN A 464 1.07 -23.56 7.40
C ASN A 464 1.35 -23.20 8.85
N ASN A 465 1.06 -24.08 9.82
CA ASN A 465 1.09 -23.91 11.30
C ASN A 465 2.40 -23.35 11.94
N GLU A 466 3.26 -22.62 11.22
CA GLU A 466 4.56 -22.14 11.68
C GLU A 466 4.74 -20.62 11.56
N ASN A 467 3.94 -19.91 10.74
CA ASN A 467 4.04 -18.45 10.61
C ASN A 467 2.66 -17.78 10.70
N THR A 468 2.42 -17.07 11.80
CA THR A 468 1.37 -16.04 11.91
C THR A 468 1.89 -14.75 11.30
N TYR A 469 1.24 -14.28 10.23
CA TYR A 469 1.58 -13.00 9.61
C TYR A 469 0.84 -11.88 10.33
N THR A 470 1.59 -11.01 11.01
CA THR A 470 1.06 -9.77 11.58
C THR A 470 1.21 -8.66 10.54
N GLY A 471 0.10 -8.19 10.00
CA GLY A 471 0.06 -6.92 9.29
C GLY A 471 -0.45 -5.85 10.24
N VAL A 472 0.10 -4.64 10.15
CA VAL A 472 -0.56 -3.49 10.79
C VAL A 472 -1.73 -3.13 9.89
N ASN A 473 -2.95 -3.47 10.32
CA ASN A 473 -4.13 -2.93 9.68
C ASN A 473 -4.41 -1.58 10.34
N TYR A 474 -4.23 -0.51 9.60
CA TYR A 474 -4.82 0.76 10.00
C TYR A 474 -6.32 0.65 9.75
N SER A 475 -7.07 0.06 10.67
CA SER A 475 -8.52 0.17 10.63
C SER A 475 -8.87 1.58 11.08
N CYS A 476 -9.56 2.30 10.21
CA CYS A 476 -10.07 3.61 10.56
C CYS A 476 -11.58 3.60 10.42
N ASP A 477 -12.23 3.86 11.54
CA ASP A 477 -13.67 3.86 11.58
C ASP A 477 -14.18 5.26 11.90
N GLU A 478 -15.29 5.61 11.24
CA GLU A 478 -15.95 6.90 11.36
C GLU A 478 -17.16 6.75 12.27
N TYR A 479 -17.00 6.95 13.58
CA TYR A 479 -18.10 6.84 14.53
C TYR A 479 -18.52 8.19 15.11
N ASP A 480 -19.81 8.33 15.41
CA ASP A 480 -20.31 9.30 16.37
C ASP A 480 -20.16 8.79 17.81
N TYR A 481 -20.59 9.61 18.78
CA TYR A 481 -20.48 9.32 20.22
C TYR A 481 -21.25 8.07 20.66
N ASP A 482 -22.17 7.58 19.83
CA ASP A 482 -23.01 6.41 20.09
C ASP A 482 -22.54 5.17 19.28
N ASN A 483 -21.32 5.21 18.73
CA ASN A 483 -20.76 4.18 17.85
C ASN A 483 -21.58 3.91 16.57
N ASN A 484 -22.39 4.88 16.13
CA ASN A 484 -23.00 4.84 14.79
C ASN A 484 -22.06 5.51 13.79
N ILE A 485 -22.20 5.21 12.49
CA ILE A 485 -21.42 5.92 11.48
C ILE A 485 -21.70 7.41 11.58
N ALA A 486 -20.67 8.24 11.78
CA ALA A 486 -20.83 9.67 11.91
C ALA A 486 -21.59 10.20 10.67
N PRO A 487 -22.82 10.70 10.84
CA PRO A 487 -23.58 11.15 9.68
C PRO A 487 -22.87 12.34 9.05
N LEU A 488 -22.98 12.51 7.73
CA LEU A 488 -22.44 13.67 7.03
C LEU A 488 -23.09 15.03 7.40
N ILE A 489 -23.93 15.06 8.42
CA ILE A 489 -24.49 16.28 9.01
C ILE A 489 -23.95 16.53 10.41
N THR A 490 -22.96 15.79 10.88
CA THR A 490 -22.31 16.09 12.15
C THR A 490 -21.48 17.35 12.00
N TYR A 491 -22.11 18.49 12.31
CA TYR A 491 -21.47 19.79 12.27
C TYR A 491 -20.48 19.92 13.41
N ARG A 492 -19.33 20.51 13.12
CA ARG A 492 -18.40 21.04 14.12
C ARG A 492 -19.06 22.14 14.93
N ASP A 493 -18.93 22.03 16.24
CA ASP A 493 -19.37 23.03 17.20
C ASP A 493 -18.25 24.05 17.49
N PHE A 494 -18.61 25.34 17.47
CA PHE A 494 -17.73 26.47 17.79
C PHE A 494 -18.10 27.14 19.13
N SER A 495 -19.03 26.58 19.92
CA SER A 495 -19.51 27.12 21.21
C SER A 495 -18.39 27.41 22.24
N GLY A 496 -17.25 26.70 22.18
CA GLY A 496 -16.06 26.97 23.00
C GLY A 496 -15.28 28.24 22.63
N ILE A 497 -15.53 28.81 21.45
CA ILE A 497 -14.86 30.02 20.91
C ILE A 497 -15.67 31.25 21.35
N LYS A 498 -15.46 31.70 22.60
CA LYS A 498 -16.27 32.77 23.22
C LYS A 498 -15.99 34.16 22.65
N ALA A 499 -17.00 35.04 22.71
CA ALA A 499 -17.00 36.41 22.19
C ALA A 499 -15.67 37.16 22.38
N GLY A 500 -15.10 37.61 21.27
CA GLY A 500 -14.05 38.62 21.25
C GLY A 500 -12.67 38.16 21.76
N LYS A 501 -12.41 36.86 21.92
CA LYS A 501 -11.13 36.41 22.51
C LYS A 501 -10.38 35.32 21.75
N ASN A 502 -11.05 34.63 20.81
CA ASN A 502 -10.46 33.52 20.08
C ASN A 502 -10.77 33.67 18.57
N CYS A 503 -9.73 33.61 17.73
CA CYS A 503 -9.88 33.47 16.28
C CYS A 503 -9.52 32.04 15.82
N PHE A 504 -10.13 31.58 14.74
CA PHE A 504 -9.82 30.29 14.12
C PHE A 504 -9.73 30.45 12.60
N THR A 505 -8.92 29.63 11.93
CA THR A 505 -8.88 29.64 10.46
C THR A 505 -9.87 28.67 9.86
N MET A 506 -10.31 28.92 8.63
CA MET A 506 -11.10 27.97 7.87
C MET A 506 -10.72 28.06 6.39
N LEU A 507 -10.54 26.91 5.76
CA LEU A 507 -10.38 26.78 4.31
C LEU A 507 -11.67 26.21 3.74
N LEU A 508 -12.31 26.97 2.86
CA LEU A 508 -13.55 26.56 2.22
C LEU A 508 -13.28 26.29 0.75
N PRO A 509 -13.51 25.07 0.23
CA PRO A 509 -13.37 24.80 -1.20
C PRO A 509 -14.55 25.33 -2.03
N TYR A 510 -15.49 26.03 -1.39
CA TYR A 510 -16.67 26.64 -1.98
C TYR A 510 -16.86 28.06 -1.46
N ALA A 511 -17.53 28.90 -2.25
CA ALA A 511 -17.86 30.25 -1.84
C ALA A 511 -19.05 30.30 -0.89
N ILE A 512 -19.02 31.21 0.08
CA ILE A 512 -20.13 31.51 0.99
C ILE A 512 -20.69 32.87 0.61
N LYS A 513 -21.80 32.85 -0.13
CA LYS A 513 -22.46 34.06 -0.66
C LYS A 513 -23.05 34.96 0.42
N LYS A 514 -23.38 34.41 1.58
CA LYS A 514 -23.87 35.16 2.74
C LYS A 514 -23.19 34.67 4.00
N ARG A 515 -22.33 35.50 4.58
CA ARG A 515 -21.62 35.15 5.81
C ARG A 515 -22.58 35.00 6.99
N PRO A 516 -22.33 34.07 7.93
CA PRO A 516 -23.09 33.97 9.17
C PRO A 516 -23.11 35.28 9.96
N SER A 517 -24.27 35.68 10.45
CA SER A 517 -24.38 36.75 11.46
C SER A 517 -23.64 36.34 12.72
N GLY A 518 -22.95 37.27 13.40
CA GLY A 518 -22.22 36.95 14.63
C GLY A 518 -20.80 36.41 14.41
N ILE A 519 -20.42 36.14 13.15
CA ILE A 519 -19.07 35.74 12.76
C ILE A 519 -18.43 36.80 11.87
N ARG A 520 -17.28 37.29 12.30
CA ARG A 520 -16.44 38.19 11.53
C ARG A 520 -15.34 37.42 10.82
N ALA A 521 -15.13 37.72 9.53
CA ALA A 521 -14.04 37.16 8.75
C ALA A 521 -12.97 38.22 8.47
N TYR A 522 -11.73 37.81 8.32
CA TYR A 522 -10.61 38.70 8.01
C TYR A 522 -9.79 38.14 6.85
N LYS A 523 -9.36 39.04 5.97
CA LYS A 523 -8.40 38.76 4.90
C LYS A 523 -7.02 39.30 5.27
N LEU A 524 -5.97 38.57 4.92
CA LEU A 524 -4.59 38.98 5.14
C LEU A 524 -4.13 39.92 4.02
N ASN A 525 -3.55 41.06 4.38
CA ASN A 525 -2.93 41.99 3.42
C ASN A 525 -1.47 42.23 3.80
N TYR A 526 -0.57 42.22 2.82
CA TYR A 526 0.79 42.74 2.98
C TYR A 526 0.77 44.27 2.96
N LYS A 527 1.57 44.89 3.83
CA LYS A 527 1.57 46.34 3.95
C LYS A 527 2.98 46.96 4.10
N GLY A 528 4.06 46.20 3.88
CA GLY A 528 5.43 46.73 3.85
C GLY A 528 6.13 46.71 5.21
N THR A 529 6.84 47.78 5.56
CA THR A 529 7.58 47.89 6.84
C THR A 529 6.74 48.62 7.89
N TYR A 530 6.68 48.12 9.13
CA TYR A 530 5.95 48.74 10.24
C TYR A 530 6.86 49.09 11.40
N THR A 531 6.79 50.33 11.86
CA THR A 531 7.48 50.77 13.07
C THR A 531 6.45 50.85 14.20
N THR A 532 6.57 49.98 15.21
CA THR A 532 5.63 49.93 16.34
C THR A 532 5.76 51.17 17.25
N PRO A 533 4.64 51.76 17.72
CA PRO A 533 4.70 52.84 18.69
C PRO A 533 4.95 52.40 20.15
N VAL A 534 4.72 51.14 20.57
CA VAL A 534 4.85 50.76 22.01
C VAL A 534 5.16 49.27 22.25
N GLN A 535 5.95 49.06 23.31
CA GLN A 535 6.38 47.84 24.05
C GLN A 535 7.09 46.74 23.27
N GLY A 536 8.41 46.70 23.44
CA GLY A 536 9.37 45.80 22.77
C GLY A 536 10.67 46.48 22.31
N GLY A 537 10.76 47.80 22.51
CA GLY A 537 11.89 48.65 22.13
C GLY A 537 11.41 49.77 21.22
N ALA A 538 11.45 51.01 21.69
CA ALA A 538 11.22 52.17 20.83
C ALA A 538 12.20 52.10 19.64
N GLY A 539 11.69 52.11 18.41
CA GLY A 539 12.51 52.00 17.20
C GLY A 539 12.65 50.59 16.60
N ALA A 540 11.89 49.59 17.07
CA ALA A 540 11.84 48.29 16.40
C ALA A 540 11.09 48.41 15.06
N GLU A 541 11.87 48.33 13.97
CA GLU A 541 11.37 48.26 12.60
C GLU A 541 11.06 46.80 12.26
N TYR A 542 9.77 46.49 12.06
CA TYR A 542 9.32 45.21 11.53
C TYR A 542 9.37 45.28 10.01
N LYS A 543 10.39 44.65 9.43
CA LYS A 543 10.48 44.45 7.98
C LYS A 543 9.49 43.36 7.60
N GLU A 544 8.53 43.70 6.75
CA GLU A 544 7.42 42.84 6.31
C GLU A 544 6.31 42.64 7.38
N TYR A 545 5.33 43.54 7.42
CA TYR A 545 4.14 43.48 8.27
C TYR A 545 2.89 43.08 7.49
N TYR A 546 2.01 42.37 8.20
CA TYR A 546 0.74 41.89 7.66
C TYR A 546 -0.42 42.39 8.49
N LEU A 547 -1.52 42.66 7.80
CA LEU A 547 -2.72 43.18 8.39
C LEU A 547 -3.90 42.29 8.03
N PHE A 548 -4.49 41.66 9.04
CA PHE A 548 -5.84 41.13 8.91
C PHE A 548 -6.82 42.29 8.96
N THR A 549 -7.45 42.57 7.82
CA THR A 549 -8.55 43.54 7.72
C THR A 549 -9.86 42.78 7.79
N SER A 550 -10.78 43.25 8.63
CA SER A 550 -12.14 42.72 8.64
C SER A 550 -12.74 42.81 7.24
N ILE A 551 -13.35 41.71 6.82
CA ILE A 551 -14.22 41.68 5.65
C ILE A 551 -15.56 42.22 6.14
N PRO A 552 -16.19 43.19 5.45
CA PRO A 552 -17.47 43.74 5.87
C PRO A 552 -18.51 42.66 6.14
N ASP A 553 -19.37 42.86 7.14
CA ASP A 553 -20.46 41.94 7.45
C ASP A 553 -21.33 41.70 6.19
N GLU A 554 -21.85 40.48 6.07
CA GLU A 554 -22.65 40.02 4.91
C GLU A 554 -21.91 39.92 3.56
N SER A 555 -20.61 40.23 3.49
CA SER A 555 -19.80 40.01 2.27
C SER A 555 -19.54 38.54 1.98
N GLU A 556 -19.36 38.22 0.70
CA GLU A 556 -18.99 36.88 0.22
C GLU A 556 -17.60 36.45 0.70
N LEU A 557 -17.47 35.17 1.05
CA LEU A 557 -16.18 34.49 1.18
C LEU A 557 -15.97 33.67 -0.09
N GLU A 558 -14.88 33.91 -0.80
CA GLU A 558 -14.51 33.20 -2.01
C GLU A 558 -14.06 31.76 -1.71
N ALA A 559 -14.26 30.86 -2.67
CA ALA A 559 -13.75 29.49 -2.62
C ALA A 559 -12.21 29.44 -2.61
N ASN A 560 -11.66 28.34 -2.10
CA ASN A 560 -10.23 28.02 -2.08
C ASN A 560 -9.33 29.10 -1.45
N LYS A 561 -9.88 29.89 -0.52
CA LYS A 561 -9.13 30.89 0.25
C LYS A 561 -9.17 30.55 1.74
N PRO A 562 -8.03 30.70 2.45
CA PRO A 562 -8.02 30.59 3.90
C PRO A 562 -8.52 31.90 4.52
N TYR A 563 -9.48 31.80 5.44
CA TYR A 563 -10.01 32.93 6.19
C TYR A 563 -9.65 32.81 7.66
N LEU A 564 -9.36 33.93 8.32
CA LEU A 564 -9.37 34.03 9.77
C LEU A 564 -10.78 34.44 10.20
N LEU A 565 -11.36 33.75 11.18
CA LEU A 565 -12.73 33.92 11.64
C LEU A 565 -12.77 34.18 13.14
N ARG A 566 -13.69 35.03 13.59
CA ARG A 566 -13.87 35.40 15.00
C ARG A 566 -15.35 35.46 15.34
N VAL A 567 -15.73 34.84 16.46
CA VAL A 567 -17.07 34.97 17.03
C VAL A 567 -17.18 36.31 17.76
N VAL A 568 -18.13 37.15 17.37
CA VAL A 568 -18.26 38.54 17.85
C VAL A 568 -19.56 38.84 18.59
N ASP A 569 -20.57 37.98 18.53
CA ASP A 569 -21.87 38.21 19.18
C ASP A 569 -22.08 37.43 20.48
N GLY A 570 -21.17 36.53 20.83
CA GLY A 570 -21.22 35.71 22.04
C GLY A 570 -22.28 34.62 22.04
N LYS A 571 -22.81 34.27 20.86
CA LYS A 571 -23.71 33.13 20.69
C LYS A 571 -22.93 31.86 20.32
N GLU A 572 -23.61 30.73 20.46
CA GLU A 572 -23.13 29.46 19.95
C GLU A 572 -23.23 29.44 18.42
N HIS A 573 -22.17 28.97 17.79
CA HIS A 573 -22.06 28.85 16.34
C HIS A 573 -21.62 27.44 15.98
N SER A 574 -21.92 27.02 14.76
CA SER A 574 -21.43 25.75 14.23
C SER A 574 -21.03 25.88 12.77
N SER A 575 -20.29 24.90 12.28
CA SER A 575 -19.92 24.80 10.86
C SER A 575 -21.14 24.73 9.91
N LYS A 576 -22.34 24.41 10.43
CA LYS A 576 -23.60 24.50 9.67
C LYS A 576 -23.88 25.90 9.15
N ASP A 577 -23.49 26.91 9.91
CA ASP A 577 -23.73 28.31 9.55
C ASP A 577 -23.00 28.66 8.24
N PHE A 578 -21.91 27.96 7.94
CA PHE A 578 -21.09 28.13 6.74
C PHE A 578 -21.59 27.30 5.54
N GLY A 579 -22.74 26.64 5.65
CA GLY A 579 -23.33 25.90 4.54
C GLY A 579 -23.70 26.79 3.35
N ALA A 580 -23.54 26.26 2.15
CA ALA A 580 -23.86 26.97 0.91
C ALA A 580 -24.69 26.09 -0.03
N ALA A 581 -25.53 26.72 -0.85
CA ALA A 581 -26.38 26.05 -1.83
C ALA A 581 -25.94 26.38 -3.26
N ASN A 582 -25.99 25.39 -4.15
CA ASN A 582 -25.63 25.48 -5.55
C ASN A 582 -24.26 26.16 -5.74
N VAL A 583 -23.22 25.49 -5.22
CA VAL A 583 -21.84 26.00 -5.26
C VAL A 583 -21.03 25.31 -6.34
N GLU A 584 -20.20 26.08 -7.00
CA GLU A 584 -19.17 25.59 -7.92
C GLU A 584 -17.90 25.30 -7.11
N ILE A 585 -17.36 24.10 -7.29
CA ILE A 585 -16.12 23.63 -6.69
C ILE A 585 -15.07 23.60 -7.79
N ALA A 586 -14.00 24.37 -7.63
CA ALA A 586 -12.93 24.39 -8.60
C ALA A 586 -12.06 23.14 -8.48
N ALA A 587 -11.49 22.71 -9.62
CA ALA A 587 -10.45 21.69 -9.61
C ALA A 587 -9.21 22.21 -8.86
N SER A 588 -8.58 21.34 -8.08
CA SER A 588 -7.21 21.49 -7.63
C SER A 588 -6.25 21.53 -8.83
N GLY A 589 -5.10 22.20 -8.67
CA GLY A 589 -4.04 22.20 -9.68
C GLY A 589 -3.43 20.80 -9.89
N SER A 590 -2.43 20.68 -10.77
CA SER A 590 -1.79 19.39 -11.12
C SER A 590 -0.60 19.00 -10.24
N THR A 591 -0.14 19.87 -9.35
CA THR A 591 1.11 19.69 -8.61
C THR A 591 0.82 19.42 -7.13
N LYS A 592 1.21 18.24 -6.62
CA LYS A 592 1.21 17.98 -5.18
C LYS A 592 2.34 18.73 -4.51
N VAL A 593 2.04 19.40 -3.41
CA VAL A 593 3.02 20.17 -2.62
C VAL A 593 3.03 19.66 -1.18
N ASN A 594 4.23 19.52 -0.61
CA ASN A 594 4.42 19.22 0.80
C ASN A 594 3.91 20.37 1.69
N ASP A 595 3.85 20.11 3.00
CA ASP A 595 3.52 21.13 4.00
C ASP A 595 4.43 22.36 3.97
N ASP A 596 5.63 22.20 3.42
CA ASP A 596 6.63 23.25 3.28
C ASP A 596 6.55 24.06 1.97
N GLY A 597 5.60 23.72 1.08
CA GLY A 597 5.42 24.35 -0.22
C GLY A 597 6.38 23.85 -1.31
N THR A 598 7.21 22.85 -1.01
CA THR A 598 8.02 22.18 -2.04
C THR A 598 7.16 21.21 -2.85
N GLU A 599 7.43 21.11 -4.14
CA GLU A 599 6.82 20.06 -4.96
C GLU A 599 7.24 18.68 -4.45
N VAL A 600 6.29 17.75 -4.42
CA VAL A 600 6.57 16.36 -4.09
C VAL A 600 7.37 15.75 -5.25
N THR A 601 8.69 15.73 -5.12
CA THR A 601 9.60 15.20 -6.15
C THR A 601 9.94 13.71 -5.95
N GLN A 602 9.47 13.08 -4.88
CA GLN A 602 9.70 11.65 -4.56
C GLN A 602 8.45 10.99 -3.94
N THR A 603 8.26 9.70 -4.22
CA THR A 603 7.20 8.87 -3.61
C THR A 603 7.34 8.86 -2.08
N PRO A 604 6.30 9.23 -1.29
CA PRO A 604 6.43 9.44 0.15
C PRO A 604 6.98 8.24 0.92
N SER A 605 7.75 8.46 2.00
CA SER A 605 8.13 7.41 2.95
C SER A 605 6.99 7.02 3.92
N THR A 606 7.22 5.97 4.70
CA THR A 606 6.34 4.88 5.13
C THR A 606 5.52 5.06 6.43
N SER A 607 4.80 6.17 6.65
CA SER A 607 3.88 6.24 7.80
C SER A 607 2.74 7.25 7.63
N ALA A 608 1.64 6.80 7.03
CA ALA A 608 0.49 7.61 6.72
C ALA A 608 -0.46 7.70 7.93
N LEU A 609 -0.35 8.85 8.59
CA LEU A 609 -1.31 9.53 9.49
C LEU A 609 -0.66 10.80 10.06
N ARG A 610 0.66 10.95 9.84
CA ARG A 610 1.48 12.15 10.04
C ARG A 610 2.47 12.34 8.88
N ASN A 611 2.05 12.11 7.63
CA ASN A 611 2.98 12.16 6.51
C ASN A 611 3.17 13.60 6.00
N VAL A 612 4.18 14.26 6.55
CA VAL A 612 4.64 15.59 6.13
C VAL A 612 5.29 15.60 4.73
N ASN A 613 5.50 14.43 4.11
CA ASN A 613 6.27 14.23 2.87
C ASN A 613 5.47 13.58 1.72
N ALA A 614 4.16 13.34 1.87
CA ALA A 614 3.33 12.85 0.77
C ALA A 614 2.90 13.96 -0.19
N GLY A 615 2.89 15.19 0.33
CA GLY A 615 2.19 16.34 -0.22
C GLY A 615 0.74 16.06 -0.58
N THR A 616 0.00 17.14 -0.74
CA THR A 616 -1.41 17.10 -1.15
C THR A 616 -1.59 18.06 -2.32
N LEU A 617 -2.59 17.86 -3.15
CA LEU A 617 -3.11 18.87 -4.07
C LEU A 617 -3.79 19.96 -3.24
N LYS A 618 -2.99 20.71 -2.49
CA LYS A 618 -3.45 21.88 -1.78
C LYS A 618 -3.99 22.85 -2.83
N PRO A 619 -5.07 23.61 -2.55
CA PRO A 619 -5.11 24.94 -3.13
C PRO A 619 -3.78 25.57 -2.76
N GLN A 620 -2.89 25.78 -3.75
CA GLN A 620 -1.53 26.28 -3.55
C GLN A 620 -1.66 27.38 -2.51
N GLY A 621 -1.15 27.13 -1.29
CA GLY A 621 -1.54 27.88 -0.10
C GLY A 621 -1.52 29.35 -0.47
N PHE A 622 -2.63 30.07 -0.25
CA PHE A 622 -2.83 31.42 -0.80
C PHE A 622 -1.55 32.23 -0.63
N SER A 623 -0.80 32.36 -1.72
CA SER A 623 0.36 33.21 -1.80
C SER A 623 -0.20 34.51 -2.36
N PRO A 624 -0.42 35.54 -1.51
CA PRO A 624 -1.07 36.74 -1.98
C PRO A 624 -0.36 37.36 -3.18
N MET A 625 0.95 37.11 -3.39
CA MET A 625 1.78 37.56 -4.52
C MET A 625 3.03 36.68 -4.71
N ASN A 626 3.44 36.42 -5.95
CA ASN A 626 4.59 35.57 -6.36
C ASN A 626 5.99 36.07 -5.89
N ASP A 627 6.07 37.25 -5.27
CA ASP A 627 7.34 37.95 -5.00
C ASP A 627 7.66 38.09 -3.49
N GLN A 628 6.96 37.36 -2.62
CA GLN A 628 7.08 37.51 -1.15
C GLN A 628 7.92 36.41 -0.49
N GLY A 629 8.54 36.72 0.66
CA GLY A 629 9.38 35.77 1.42
C GLY A 629 8.62 34.83 2.38
N TYR A 630 7.30 34.68 2.27
CA TYR A 630 6.46 33.86 3.16
C TYR A 630 5.12 33.48 2.49
N ASN A 631 4.50 32.39 2.96
CA ASN A 631 3.15 31.95 2.62
C ASN A 631 2.26 31.97 3.86
N PHE A 632 1.01 32.44 3.70
CA PHE A 632 -0.03 32.21 4.69
C PHE A 632 -0.71 30.88 4.36
N VAL A 633 -0.53 29.90 5.23
CA VAL A 633 -1.08 28.57 5.02
C VAL A 633 -2.20 28.38 6.03
N GLY A 634 -3.43 28.33 5.53
CA GLY A 634 -4.57 27.79 6.26
C GLY A 634 -4.72 26.33 5.87
N GLY A 635 -4.41 25.41 6.78
CA GLY A 635 -4.67 23.99 6.61
C GLY A 635 -5.76 23.51 7.55
N THR A 636 -6.35 22.35 7.25
CA THR A 636 -7.26 21.60 8.14
C THR A 636 -6.50 20.88 9.28
N GLU A 637 -5.20 21.11 9.39
CA GLU A 637 -4.28 20.81 10.50
C GLU A 637 -3.89 19.35 10.77
N ARG A 638 -2.58 19.08 10.62
CA ARG A 638 -1.77 18.34 11.61
C ARG A 638 -0.28 18.63 11.46
N LEU A 639 0.10 19.91 11.46
CA LEU A 639 1.52 20.30 11.45
C LEU A 639 2.13 19.93 12.82
N ASN A 640 2.81 18.79 12.86
CA ASN A 640 3.42 18.34 14.10
C ASN A 640 4.45 19.37 14.57
N ASN A 641 4.66 19.49 15.88
CA ASN A 641 5.48 20.56 16.44
C ASN A 641 6.94 20.53 15.94
N GLN A 642 7.47 19.36 15.56
CA GLN A 642 8.83 19.25 15.01
C GLN A 642 8.92 19.87 13.61
N LEU A 643 7.95 19.55 12.73
CA LEU A 643 7.83 20.17 11.42
C LEU A 643 7.58 21.68 11.55
N ALA A 644 6.72 22.09 12.49
CA ALA A 644 6.41 23.51 12.71
C ALA A 644 7.67 24.33 13.08
N VAL A 645 8.57 23.71 13.86
CA VAL A 645 9.88 24.29 14.20
C VAL A 645 10.82 24.32 13.00
N SER A 646 10.94 23.23 12.25
CA SER A 646 11.85 23.15 11.09
C SER A 646 11.46 24.13 9.98
N LEU A 647 10.15 24.39 9.84
CA LEU A 647 9.59 25.34 8.87
C LEU A 647 9.55 26.79 9.39
N HIS A 648 10.11 27.06 10.58
CA HIS A 648 10.10 28.39 11.22
C HIS A 648 8.71 29.05 11.27
N THR A 649 7.68 28.24 11.49
CA THR A 649 6.28 28.69 11.43
C THR A 649 5.92 29.62 12.60
N TRP A 650 4.98 30.53 12.35
CA TRP A 650 4.31 31.32 13.37
C TRP A 650 2.88 30.85 13.53
N LEU A 651 2.44 30.57 14.75
CA LEU A 651 1.07 30.14 15.06
C LEU A 651 0.30 31.26 15.74
N LEU A 652 -0.97 31.40 15.38
CA LEU A 652 -1.91 32.21 16.15
C LEU A 652 -2.31 31.44 17.41
N ASN A 653 -2.10 32.04 18.58
CA ASN A 653 -2.53 31.47 19.84
C ASN A 653 -3.03 32.56 20.79
N THR A 654 -3.98 32.23 21.65
CA THR A 654 -4.46 33.13 22.69
C THR A 654 -3.56 33.01 23.91
N ASP A 655 -3.02 34.12 24.41
CA ASP A 655 -2.14 34.10 25.58
C ASP A 655 -2.89 34.08 26.93
N TRP A 656 -2.14 34.03 28.04
CA TRP A 656 -2.68 34.01 29.40
C TRP A 656 -3.46 35.29 29.78
N MET A 657 -3.34 36.36 28.99
CA MET A 657 -4.13 37.59 29.12
C MET A 657 -5.39 37.57 28.25
N ASN A 658 -5.68 36.44 27.58
CA ASN A 658 -6.72 36.28 26.57
C ASN A 658 -6.54 37.19 25.35
N ILE A 659 -5.31 37.39 24.89
CA ILE A 659 -5.01 38.17 23.68
C ILE A 659 -4.52 37.22 22.60
N ASP A 660 -5.16 37.27 21.43
CA ASP A 660 -4.71 36.55 20.22
C ASP A 660 -3.37 37.12 19.75
N VAL A 661 -2.32 36.29 19.80
CA VAL A 661 -0.95 36.67 19.45
C VAL A 661 -0.30 35.64 18.54
N TRP A 662 0.40 36.14 17.51
CA TRP A 662 1.23 35.30 16.64
C TRP A 662 2.56 35.00 17.32
N ARG A 663 2.91 33.72 17.46
CA ARG A 663 4.15 33.28 18.12
C ARG A 663 4.92 32.30 17.24
N GLN A 664 6.23 32.53 17.11
CA GLN A 664 7.12 31.61 16.42
C GLN A 664 7.27 30.31 17.21
N VAL A 665 7.17 29.16 16.52
CA VAL A 665 7.45 27.85 17.12
C VAL A 665 8.96 27.66 17.25
N LYS A 666 9.46 27.31 18.45
CA LYS A 666 10.90 27.16 18.74
C LYS A 666 11.28 25.75 19.19
N SER A 667 12.45 25.29 18.75
CA SER A 667 13.11 24.05 19.19
C SER A 667 13.35 24.07 20.71
N GLY A 668 13.03 22.98 21.41
CA GLY A 668 13.27 22.81 22.85
C GLY A 668 12.05 23.00 23.76
N SER A 669 10.87 23.30 23.20
CA SER A 669 9.62 23.28 23.95
C SER A 669 9.15 21.83 24.18
N ARG A 670 9.71 21.14 25.19
CA ARG A 670 8.82 20.37 26.09
C ARG A 670 7.74 21.35 26.55
N PRO A 671 6.47 20.96 26.74
CA PRO A 671 5.43 21.90 27.16
C PRO A 671 5.88 22.59 28.45
N VAL A 672 6.47 23.78 28.33
CA VAL A 672 6.72 24.64 29.47
C VAL A 672 5.40 25.34 29.66
N PHE A 673 4.52 24.68 30.41
CA PHE A 673 3.48 25.39 31.14
C PHE A 673 4.19 26.48 31.96
N PRO A 674 3.87 27.76 31.76
CA PRO A 674 4.47 28.81 32.57
C PRO A 674 3.86 28.72 33.96
N GLY A 675 4.60 28.13 34.90
CA GLY A 675 4.27 28.10 36.32
C GLY A 675 3.45 26.89 36.76
N SER A 676 3.88 26.30 37.87
CA SER A 676 3.21 25.23 38.60
C SER A 676 1.75 25.59 38.96
N ASP A 677 0.90 24.56 38.96
CA ASP A 677 -0.49 24.50 39.44
C ASP A 677 -1.64 24.73 38.44
N LEU A 678 -1.55 24.25 37.19
CA LEU A 678 -2.75 23.92 36.39
C LEU A 678 -2.51 22.72 35.45
N GLN A 679 -2.84 21.51 35.93
CA GLN A 679 -3.21 20.37 35.07
C GLN A 679 -4.61 20.61 34.48
N GLN A 680 -4.76 21.59 33.60
CA GLN A 680 -5.89 21.62 32.69
C GLN A 680 -5.36 21.57 31.27
N GLU A 681 -5.71 20.49 30.57
CA GLU A 681 -5.89 20.50 29.11
C GLU A 681 -6.41 21.89 28.70
N PRO A 682 -5.80 22.57 27.71
CA PRO A 682 -6.33 23.86 27.26
C PRO A 682 -7.83 23.68 26.97
N ALA A 683 -8.69 24.45 27.64
CA ALA A 683 -10.13 24.22 27.71
C ALA A 683 -10.85 24.20 26.35
N THR A 684 -10.15 24.48 25.25
CA THR A 684 -10.41 24.04 23.88
C THR A 684 -9.24 24.54 23.04
N ALA A 685 -8.27 23.69 22.71
CA ALA A 685 -7.29 24.05 21.68
C ALA A 685 -8.05 24.23 20.36
N ALA A 686 -7.97 25.41 19.74
CA ALA A 686 -8.62 25.64 18.44
C ALA A 686 -7.99 24.69 17.41
N PRO A 687 -8.80 23.88 16.68
CA PRO A 687 -8.32 22.85 15.74
C PRO A 687 -7.77 23.44 14.42
N PHE A 688 -7.50 24.74 14.39
CA PHE A 688 -7.19 25.52 13.20
C PHE A 688 -6.02 26.47 13.48
N ARG A 689 -4.79 26.11 13.13
CA ARG A 689 -3.66 27.05 13.06
C ARG A 689 -3.62 27.57 11.64
N GLY A 690 -4.02 28.83 11.51
CA GLY A 690 -3.35 29.65 10.52
C GLY A 690 -1.88 29.70 10.93
N TYR A 691 -0.99 29.36 10.00
CA TYR A 691 0.42 29.58 10.22
C TYR A 691 1.03 30.40 9.10
N ILE A 692 1.98 31.23 9.50
CA ILE A 692 2.81 31.97 8.55
C ILE A 692 4.10 31.18 8.42
N GLN A 693 4.37 30.71 7.21
CA GLN A 693 5.57 29.97 6.86
C GLN A 693 6.49 30.84 6.01
N VAL A 694 7.79 30.82 6.28
CA VAL A 694 8.80 31.50 5.47
C VAL A 694 9.09 30.69 4.19
N ILE A 695 9.16 31.35 3.02
CA ILE A 695 9.59 30.68 1.77
C ILE A 695 11.13 30.58 1.77
N ASN A 696 11.64 29.37 1.47
CA ASN A 696 13.05 29.01 1.23
C ASN A 696 14.10 30.09 1.55
N ASN A 697 14.72 30.02 2.73
CA ASN A 697 15.88 30.83 3.11
C ASN A 697 15.69 32.36 3.08
N ALA A 698 14.48 32.89 3.32
CA ALA A 698 14.39 34.32 3.64
C ALA A 698 15.29 34.61 4.87
N PRO A 699 16.22 35.56 4.76
CA PRO A 699 17.31 35.72 5.72
C PRO A 699 16.72 35.97 7.11
N GLY A 700 17.22 35.21 8.10
CA GLY A 700 16.72 35.12 9.49
C GLY A 700 16.76 36.41 10.33
N GLY A 701 16.71 37.59 9.71
CA GLY A 701 16.63 38.90 10.35
C GLY A 701 15.33 39.67 10.13
N ALA A 702 14.41 39.23 9.26
CA ALA A 702 13.12 39.89 9.08
C ALA A 702 12.19 39.62 10.28
N LYS A 703 11.91 40.67 11.08
CA LYS A 703 10.91 40.60 12.15
C LYS A 703 9.53 40.77 11.51
N ARG A 704 8.77 39.67 11.40
CA ARG A 704 7.40 39.67 10.88
C ARG A 704 6.41 39.82 12.04
N PHE A 705 5.44 40.71 11.88
CA PHE A 705 4.39 40.91 12.87
C PHE A 705 3.05 41.12 12.17
N VAL A 706 2.00 40.53 12.75
CA VAL A 706 0.65 40.54 12.20
C VAL A 706 -0.26 41.33 13.12
N ILE A 707 -1.04 42.23 12.55
CA ILE A 707 -2.01 43.05 13.28
C ILE A 707 -3.42 42.60 12.88
N LEU A 708 -4.30 42.40 13.86
CA LEU A 708 -5.75 42.27 13.64
C LEU A 708 -6.37 43.66 13.75
N ARG A 709 -7.01 44.17 12.69
CA ARG A 709 -7.77 45.42 12.73
C ARG A 709 -9.25 45.19 12.46
N GLU A 710 -10.06 45.74 13.37
CA GLU A 710 -11.47 45.99 13.17
C GLU A 710 -11.59 47.35 12.47
N ASP A 711 -11.98 47.32 11.19
CA ASP A 711 -12.45 48.46 10.39
C ASP A 711 -11.45 49.63 10.15
N GLU A 712 -11.22 49.92 8.86
CA GLU A 712 -10.51 51.13 8.41
C GLU A 712 -11.36 52.37 8.72
N THR A 713 -11.13 53.01 9.88
CA THR A 713 -11.43 54.43 10.01
C THR A 713 -10.29 55.20 9.37
N THR A 714 -10.58 55.88 8.26
CA THR A 714 -9.68 56.85 7.62
C THR A 714 -9.15 57.82 8.67
N GLY A 715 -7.83 57.79 8.91
CA GLY A 715 -7.12 58.81 9.69
C GLY A 715 -6.65 58.37 11.06
N ILE A 716 -5.63 57.50 11.11
CA ILE A 716 -4.80 57.30 12.31
C ILE A 716 -3.74 58.42 12.49
N ASP A 717 -3.67 59.34 11.54
CA ASP A 717 -2.54 60.28 11.36
C ASP A 717 -2.78 61.69 11.92
N ASN A 718 -3.96 62.03 12.44
CA ASN A 718 -4.21 63.38 12.99
C ASN A 718 -4.63 63.37 14.47
N LEU A 719 -3.73 63.86 15.32
CA LEU A 719 -4.00 64.24 16.71
C LEU A 719 -4.86 65.51 16.76
N GLN A 720 -5.94 65.51 17.54
CA GLN A 720 -6.65 66.74 17.91
C GLN A 720 -6.37 67.10 19.36
N GLN A 721 -5.93 68.34 19.59
CA GLN A 721 -5.62 68.89 20.91
C GLN A 721 -6.72 69.90 21.31
N GLY A 722 -7.19 69.84 22.56
CA GLY A 722 -7.91 70.95 23.19
C GLY A 722 -9.40 71.15 22.85
N LYS A 723 -10.14 70.13 22.38
CA LYS A 723 -11.61 70.22 22.26
C LYS A 723 -12.32 69.55 23.46
N PRO A 724 -13.26 70.22 24.14
CA PRO A 724 -14.01 69.61 25.23
C PRO A 724 -14.91 68.48 24.71
N LEU A 725 -14.77 67.30 25.31
CA LEU A 725 -15.62 66.14 25.05
C LEU A 725 -16.75 66.12 26.07
N THR A 726 -18.00 66.28 25.62
CA THR A 726 -19.18 66.20 26.51
C THR A 726 -19.88 64.85 26.40
N GLY A 727 -20.20 64.24 27.55
CA GLY A 727 -20.95 62.99 27.68
C GLY A 727 -20.09 61.75 27.99
N ALA A 728 -20.69 60.75 28.67
CA ALA A 728 -20.01 59.51 29.03
C ALA A 728 -19.69 58.67 27.77
N GLN A 729 -18.41 58.48 27.46
CA GLN A 729 -17.95 57.69 26.31
C GLN A 729 -16.88 56.71 26.77
N ARG A 730 -16.87 55.48 26.25
CA ARG A 730 -15.84 54.49 26.63
C ARG A 730 -14.47 54.95 26.15
N ILE A 731 -13.52 55.03 27.08
CA ILE A 731 -12.16 55.48 26.85
C ILE A 731 -11.24 54.28 26.93
N TYR A 732 -10.35 54.17 25.95
CA TYR A 732 -9.36 53.12 25.89
C TYR A 732 -7.96 53.74 25.89
N THR A 733 -6.99 53.03 26.43
CA THR A 733 -5.57 53.34 26.18
C THR A 733 -5.20 52.93 24.75
N LEU A 734 -4.05 53.40 24.26
CA LEU A 734 -3.54 53.05 22.93
C LEU A 734 -3.38 51.53 22.70
N ASP A 735 -3.14 50.78 23.76
CA ASP A 735 -3.07 49.31 23.78
C ASP A 735 -4.45 48.64 24.00
N GLY A 736 -5.55 49.39 23.86
CA GLY A 736 -6.91 48.86 23.82
C GLY A 736 -7.53 48.53 25.17
N ARG A 737 -6.89 48.89 26.30
CA ARG A 737 -7.45 48.64 27.63
C ARG A 737 -8.51 49.66 27.95
N TYR A 738 -9.67 49.19 28.39
CA TYR A 738 -10.75 50.06 28.85
C TYR A 738 -10.37 50.75 30.17
N VAL A 739 -10.45 52.08 30.22
CA VAL A 739 -10.03 52.88 31.38
C VAL A 739 -11.14 53.76 31.96
N GLY A 740 -12.38 53.50 31.57
CA GLY A 740 -13.58 54.17 32.09
C GLY A 740 -14.24 55.11 31.09
N THR A 741 -15.11 55.98 31.60
CA THR A 741 -15.91 56.91 30.78
C THR A 741 -15.65 58.39 31.04
N SER A 742 -14.82 58.70 32.04
CA SER A 742 -14.51 60.06 32.47
C SER A 742 -13.09 60.43 32.05
N PHE A 743 -12.98 61.34 31.09
CA PHE A 743 -11.69 61.78 30.56
C PHE A 743 -10.92 62.63 31.58
N ASP A 744 -11.62 63.42 32.39
CA ASP A 744 -11.03 64.37 33.34
C ASP A 744 -10.32 63.71 34.52
N THR A 745 -10.66 62.45 34.83
CA THR A 745 -10.06 61.68 35.91
C THR A 745 -8.82 60.89 35.49
N LEU A 746 -8.49 60.87 34.19
CA LEU A 746 -7.33 60.15 33.67
C LEU A 746 -6.03 60.96 33.78
N PRO A 747 -4.87 60.32 34.00
CA PRO A 747 -3.58 61.01 33.96
C PRO A 747 -3.28 61.58 32.55
N SER A 748 -2.33 62.50 32.43
CA SER A 748 -1.90 63.01 31.12
C SER A 748 -1.38 61.87 30.24
N GLY A 749 -1.84 61.81 29.00
CA GLY A 749 -1.58 60.68 28.12
C GLY A 749 -2.41 60.70 26.84
N ILE A 750 -2.17 59.72 25.97
CA ILE A 750 -2.91 59.56 24.71
C ILE A 750 -3.91 58.42 24.86
N TYR A 751 -5.17 58.73 24.54
CA TYR A 751 -6.30 57.81 24.68
C TYR A 751 -7.03 57.64 23.35
N VAL A 752 -7.72 56.51 23.20
CA VAL A 752 -8.57 56.20 22.07
C VAL A 752 -10.02 56.37 22.50
N ILE A 753 -10.73 57.30 21.86
CA ILE A 753 -12.15 57.57 22.08
C ILE A 753 -12.84 57.55 20.72
N LYS A 754 -13.83 56.66 20.55
CA LYS A 754 -14.50 56.42 19.24
C LYS A 754 -13.51 56.23 18.08
N GLY A 755 -12.44 55.47 18.30
CA GLY A 755 -11.42 55.17 17.29
C GLY A 755 -10.44 56.31 16.98
N LYS A 756 -10.53 57.46 17.66
CA LYS A 756 -9.62 58.61 17.47
C LYS A 756 -8.61 58.72 18.60
N LYS A 757 -7.35 59.06 18.27
CA LYS A 757 -6.31 59.39 19.25
C LYS A 757 -6.54 60.81 19.78
N ILE A 758 -6.69 60.93 21.09
CA ILE A 758 -6.90 62.20 21.79
C ILE A 758 -5.82 62.31 22.86
N ALA A 759 -5.07 63.42 22.84
CA ALA A 759 -4.10 63.74 23.86
C ALA A 759 -4.76 64.58 24.96
N LYS A 760 -4.58 64.18 26.21
CA LYS A 760 -5.00 64.94 27.39
C LYS A 760 -3.89 65.86 27.87
#